data_AF-A0A0S7BK44-F1
#
_entry.id   AF-A0A0S7BK44-F1
#
_cell.length_a   1.000
_cell.length_b   1.000
_cell.length_c   1.000
_cell.angle_alpha   90.00
_cell.angle_beta   90.00
_cell.angle_gamma   90.00
#
_symmetry.space_group_name_H-M   'P 1'
#
loop_
_entity.id
_entity.type
_entity.pdbx_description
1 polymer ?
#
loop_
_entity_poly.entity_id
_entity_poly.type
_entity_poly.pdbx_seq_one_letter_code
_entity_poly.pdbx_strand_id
1 'polypeptide(L)'
;MVLLIKTSQQKVFLSFSNSESIFRITGYQTDYIISRKAHVKKTIAVACDHAGFELKECVIDTIKKTGCDVIDVGTYSKESADFPDYVKLGSDKIINGKAEAGVFICGSGVGVCIAANKIPGIYASVCHDTYSAHQGVEHDGMNVLCLGSRIIGSEVARELVTAFLNAKFNNKPNQIRRFEKIKSIERGDFSVSNKIERILELGQSIWYDNIQRCIIRNGELKEMIQRGEIRGLTSNPCSFRKAISDSNDYDTAIAPMALAGWNCEKIFSQLSVEDIRDAASLFTELYVQTDGKDGYVSLEINPSFSHETEKIVAEARKTWTAVNRPNLMVKIPATESGISAVRQLVSAGINVNSTLIFSEEQYIKAAEAYISGLEDRIASGQPINKIQSVASVYVCWIDSKIDPLLEKIITEGSEEQAAIARELKGKVGIANCQRIYRQFKKIFSGERFNALQKKGATIQRPLWAATGCKNNQYSDTIYIDSLIGENTISSVDPETLKAALDHSSIKAGLPASDNEIDLVFSKLASIGISLQNITEELQEEGVNTFENAFNSMLGDLNKRSDILKKSLGDLYDQVMSNFKKIEENSILPRIFAKDPTVWTFDIQAYPEIRNRLGWLDAHMNTAKNIEEFRSILKSLKEDGIRKVLLLGMGGSSLAPEVMALTFKEISDLKLEIVDSTDPGQVLEADHSHPTSETVYIISSKSGGTAEVRALLDYFYQRAKDTLGEKAGSHFIAITDPGTQLERIAKELNFRNIVLSDPAVGGRFSAITPFGVLPATLIGIDPAIVLEKVNAIAKKSTPSNPVASNEGAALGVYMGTAALLGRDKFTILTDPELESFGSWLEQLIAESSGKNGKGIIPIDIEPQTDPSVYAKDRAFVYIQTSGTQCDFIDQLMKVGQPVLTIKLNDLPDLFAEFYRWEIAISVACSLLEVNAFDQPNVQDSKNRTVAKINEYKEKGILSEPEVLWEKDGVKVFYSLAEAANETLKKELAAAKNPAEFISKFLTIANSGEDYVAINAYLPRNEDMLHKLQSLREEILKQTACATTLGFGPRFQHSTGQLHKGGANNGVFIQIVANSHTDVEIPNEGMTFAVLERAQALGDFEALMAVNRRAVRIDLGNQSPSILLKK
;
A
#
# COMPACT_ATOMS: atom_id res chain seq x y z
N MET A 1 -9.21 -33.69 -9.95
CA MET A 1 -8.35 -32.50 -9.85
C MET A 1 -8.98 -31.58 -8.82
N VAL A 2 -8.42 -31.52 -7.61
CA VAL A 2 -8.96 -30.73 -6.48
C VAL A 2 -8.41 -29.32 -6.62
N LEU A 3 -9.27 -28.32 -6.81
CA LEU A 3 -8.87 -26.91 -6.75
C LEU A 3 -9.16 -26.41 -5.33
N LEU A 4 -8.11 -26.06 -4.59
CA LEU A 4 -8.20 -25.41 -3.28
C LEU A 4 -8.49 -23.92 -3.51
N ILE A 5 -9.66 -23.43 -3.09
CA ILE A 5 -9.91 -21.99 -2.96
C ILE A 5 -9.87 -21.66 -1.48
N LYS A 6 -8.92 -20.81 -1.08
CA LYS A 6 -8.75 -20.30 0.28
C LYS A 6 -9.63 -19.05 0.42
N THR A 7 -10.68 -19.11 1.24
CA THR A 7 -11.30 -17.92 1.83
C THR A 7 -11.43 -18.12 3.34
N SER A 8 -11.48 -17.01 4.08
CA SER A 8 -10.89 -16.85 5.41
C SER A 8 -11.49 -17.65 6.57
N GLN A 9 -12.64 -18.32 6.47
CA GLN A 9 -13.14 -19.21 7.54
C GLN A 9 -13.97 -20.38 6.96
N GLN A 10 -13.53 -21.62 7.24
CA GLN A 10 -14.11 -22.96 6.95
C GLN A 10 -13.75 -23.69 5.63
N LYS A 11 -13.51 -25.03 5.77
CA LYS A 11 -13.21 -25.99 4.69
C LYS A 11 -14.49 -26.51 4.04
N VAL A 12 -14.65 -26.35 2.72
CA VAL A 12 -15.75 -26.93 1.94
C VAL A 12 -15.23 -28.10 1.09
N PHE A 13 -15.94 -29.23 1.09
CA PHE A 13 -15.62 -30.42 0.30
C PHE A 13 -16.45 -30.46 -0.99
N LEU A 14 -15.80 -30.66 -2.14
CA LEU A 14 -16.46 -30.88 -3.44
C LEU A 14 -16.24 -32.33 -3.89
N SER A 15 -17.31 -33.07 -4.18
CA SER A 15 -17.26 -34.39 -4.81
C SER A 15 -17.62 -34.31 -6.29
N PHE A 16 -17.01 -35.17 -7.12
CA PHE A 16 -17.20 -35.20 -8.58
C PHE A 16 -18.03 -36.42 -8.99
N SER A 17 -19.11 -36.22 -9.75
CA SER A 17 -19.77 -37.29 -10.51
C SER A 17 -19.71 -37.00 -12.01
N ASN A 18 -19.29 -38.00 -12.79
CA ASN A 18 -19.18 -37.93 -14.25
C ASN A 18 -20.54 -38.08 -14.94
N SER A 19 -21.34 -37.02 -14.95
CA SER A 19 -22.30 -36.70 -16.01
C SER A 19 -23.12 -35.48 -15.56
N GLU A 20 -23.12 -34.44 -16.39
CA GLU A 20 -23.78 -33.13 -16.20
C GLU A 20 -23.14 -32.18 -15.19
N SER A 21 -22.63 -31.06 -15.73
CA SER A 21 -21.80 -30.07 -15.04
C SER A 21 -22.66 -29.01 -14.35
N ILE A 22 -23.25 -29.33 -13.20
CA ILE A 22 -23.90 -28.36 -12.31
C ILE A 22 -23.20 -28.42 -10.94
N PHE A 23 -22.61 -27.30 -10.51
CA PHE A 23 -22.03 -27.17 -9.17
C PHE A 23 -23.10 -26.64 -8.22
N ARG A 24 -23.38 -27.36 -7.13
CA ARG A 24 -24.21 -26.87 -6.01
C ARG A 24 -23.31 -26.52 -4.84
N ILE A 25 -23.42 -25.28 -4.35
CA ILE A 25 -22.82 -24.84 -3.09
C ILE A 25 -23.95 -24.69 -2.08
N THR A 26 -24.05 -25.59 -1.10
CA THR A 26 -25.00 -25.44 0.00
C THR A 26 -24.39 -24.60 1.11
N GLY A 27 -24.95 -23.41 1.37
CA GLY A 27 -24.54 -22.56 2.49
C GLY A 27 -25.10 -21.13 2.53
N TYR A 28 -25.59 -20.57 1.41
CA TYR A 28 -26.20 -19.24 1.37
C TYR A 28 -27.40 -19.21 0.42
N GLN A 29 -28.38 -18.34 0.70
CA GLN A 29 -29.71 -18.30 0.09
C GLN A 29 -29.73 -17.61 -1.30
N THR A 30 -28.72 -17.85 -2.14
CA THR A 30 -28.68 -17.40 -3.55
C THR A 30 -27.82 -18.36 -4.38
N ASP A 31 -28.42 -18.96 -5.41
CA ASP A 31 -27.74 -19.90 -6.32
C ASP A 31 -26.80 -19.14 -7.27
N TYR A 32 -25.49 -19.44 -7.25
CA TYR A 32 -24.53 -18.98 -8.25
C TYR A 32 -24.13 -20.14 -9.17
N ILE A 33 -24.45 -20.01 -10.47
CA ILE A 33 -24.06 -20.95 -11.51
C ILE A 33 -22.72 -20.51 -12.09
N ILE A 34 -21.64 -21.26 -11.83
CA ILE A 34 -20.35 -21.09 -12.52
C ILE A 34 -20.19 -22.26 -13.50
N SER A 35 -20.34 -22.01 -14.80
CA SER A 35 -20.01 -22.99 -15.84
C SER A 35 -18.52 -22.88 -16.21
N ARG A 36 -17.83 -24.03 -16.33
CA ARG A 36 -16.59 -24.10 -17.12
C ARG A 36 -16.98 -23.77 -18.55
N LYS A 37 -16.51 -22.65 -19.10
CA LYS A 37 -16.60 -22.39 -20.55
C LYS A 37 -15.83 -23.50 -21.29
N ALA A 38 -16.56 -24.53 -21.73
CA ALA A 38 -16.29 -25.08 -23.06
C ALA A 38 -16.22 -23.88 -24.02
N HIS A 39 -15.33 -23.91 -25.02
CA HIS A 39 -15.36 -22.92 -26.09
C HIS A 39 -16.71 -23.04 -26.84
N VAL A 40 -17.75 -22.39 -26.31
CA VAL A 40 -19.01 -22.20 -27.01
C VAL A 40 -18.69 -21.18 -28.09
N LYS A 41 -18.80 -21.66 -29.33
CA LYS A 41 -18.60 -20.85 -30.53
C LYS A 41 -19.64 -19.72 -30.50
N LYS A 42 -19.21 -18.45 -30.58
CA LYS A 42 -20.15 -17.31 -30.61
C LYS A 42 -21.05 -17.44 -31.85
N THR A 43 -22.33 -17.23 -31.70
CA THR A 43 -23.36 -17.18 -32.74
C THR A 43 -23.75 -15.72 -33.02
N ILE A 44 -23.67 -15.30 -34.28
CA ILE A 44 -23.93 -13.94 -34.72
C ILE A 44 -25.17 -13.91 -35.63
N ALA A 45 -26.12 -13.02 -35.34
CA ALA A 45 -27.29 -12.81 -36.17
C ALA A 45 -26.97 -11.85 -37.33
N VAL A 46 -27.25 -12.25 -38.56
CA VAL A 46 -27.11 -11.37 -39.74
C VAL A 46 -28.49 -11.04 -40.27
N ALA A 47 -28.80 -9.75 -40.36
CA ALA A 47 -30.07 -9.26 -40.89
C ALA A 47 -29.80 -8.27 -42.03
N CYS A 48 -30.50 -8.40 -43.15
CA CYS A 48 -30.41 -7.41 -44.21
C CYS A 48 -31.70 -7.29 -45.02
N ASP A 49 -31.93 -6.09 -45.54
CA ASP A 49 -32.91 -5.86 -46.60
C ASP A 49 -32.30 -6.15 -47.98
N HIS A 50 -33.09 -5.88 -49.02
CA HIS A 50 -32.70 -6.05 -50.42
C HIS A 50 -31.49 -5.21 -50.83
N ALA A 51 -31.29 -4.04 -50.22
CA ALA A 51 -30.15 -3.18 -50.49
C ALA A 51 -28.86 -3.69 -49.81
N GLY A 52 -28.97 -4.41 -48.69
CA GLY A 52 -27.86 -5.07 -48.00
C GLY A 52 -27.45 -6.42 -48.60
N PHE A 53 -28.25 -7.00 -49.50
CA PHE A 53 -28.08 -8.35 -50.02
C PHE A 53 -26.69 -8.60 -50.63
N GLU A 54 -26.13 -7.64 -51.37
CA GLU A 54 -24.84 -7.81 -52.05
C GLU A 54 -23.66 -7.92 -51.07
N LEU A 55 -23.72 -7.23 -49.93
CA LEU A 55 -22.68 -7.24 -48.91
C LEU A 55 -22.84 -8.42 -47.92
N LYS A 56 -24.04 -8.99 -47.82
CA LYS A 56 -24.40 -10.04 -46.86
C LYS A 56 -23.46 -11.24 -46.92
N GLU A 57 -23.22 -11.81 -48.11
CA GLU A 57 -22.38 -13.01 -48.25
C GLU A 57 -20.94 -12.77 -47.78
N CYS A 58 -20.39 -11.59 -48.08
CA CYS A 58 -19.07 -11.19 -47.61
C CYS A 58 -18.99 -11.12 -46.07
N VAL A 59 -20.04 -10.58 -45.43
CA VAL A 59 -20.14 -10.49 -43.98
C VAL A 59 -20.26 -11.89 -43.36
N ILE A 60 -21.13 -12.75 -43.90
CA ILE A 60 -21.31 -14.13 -43.42
C ILE A 60 -20.00 -14.92 -43.50
N ASP A 61 -19.27 -14.82 -44.61
CA ASP A 61 -17.96 -15.49 -44.78
C ASP A 61 -16.93 -14.99 -43.74
N THR A 62 -16.90 -13.68 -43.50
CA THR A 62 -15.98 -13.08 -42.51
C THR A 62 -16.28 -13.56 -41.09
N ILE A 63 -17.56 -13.58 -40.69
CA ILE A 63 -17.98 -14.07 -39.36
C ILE A 63 -17.54 -15.54 -39.18
N LYS A 64 -17.74 -16.38 -40.19
CA LYS A 64 -17.33 -17.79 -40.16
C LYS A 64 -15.81 -17.93 -40.02
N LYS A 65 -15.02 -17.09 -40.71
CA LYS A 65 -13.55 -17.07 -40.62
C LYS A 65 -13.03 -16.64 -39.25
N THR A 66 -13.75 -15.79 -38.53
CA THR A 66 -13.44 -15.47 -37.12
C THR A 66 -13.81 -16.57 -36.13
N GLY A 67 -14.23 -17.75 -36.62
CA GLY A 67 -14.58 -18.90 -35.79
C GLY A 67 -15.94 -18.77 -35.10
N CYS A 68 -16.85 -17.95 -35.62
CA CYS A 68 -18.22 -17.78 -35.11
C CYS A 68 -19.24 -18.53 -35.98
N ASP A 69 -20.39 -18.89 -35.41
CA ASP A 69 -21.56 -19.40 -36.13
C ASP A 69 -22.48 -18.24 -36.56
N VAL A 70 -23.33 -18.48 -37.56
CA VAL A 70 -24.19 -17.45 -38.16
C VAL A 70 -25.64 -17.91 -38.17
N ILE A 71 -26.54 -17.02 -37.73
CA ILE A 71 -27.98 -17.12 -37.97
C ILE A 71 -28.34 -16.03 -38.99
N ASP A 72 -28.52 -16.42 -40.26
CA ASP A 72 -28.98 -15.52 -41.30
C ASP A 72 -30.51 -15.41 -41.24
N VAL A 73 -31.00 -14.21 -40.96
CA VAL A 73 -32.42 -13.85 -41.00
C VAL A 73 -32.71 -12.81 -42.08
N GLY A 74 -31.74 -12.44 -42.92
CA GLY A 74 -31.91 -11.45 -43.99
C GLY A 74 -32.65 -11.97 -45.21
N THR A 75 -32.90 -11.08 -46.18
CA THR A 75 -33.49 -11.46 -47.46
C THR A 75 -32.58 -12.39 -48.29
N TYR A 76 -33.18 -13.17 -49.19
CA TYR A 76 -32.50 -14.08 -50.12
C TYR A 76 -32.55 -13.59 -51.59
N SER A 77 -33.11 -12.40 -51.83
CA SER A 77 -33.22 -11.82 -53.18
C SER A 77 -32.98 -10.31 -53.16
N LYS A 78 -32.83 -9.73 -54.36
CA LYS A 78 -32.76 -8.28 -54.57
C LYS A 78 -34.14 -7.62 -54.69
N GLU A 79 -35.22 -8.39 -54.49
CA GLU A 79 -36.58 -7.86 -54.54
C GLU A 79 -36.84 -6.95 -53.35
N SER A 80 -37.64 -5.90 -53.54
CA SER A 80 -37.92 -4.90 -52.50
C SER A 80 -38.38 -5.57 -51.20
N ALA A 81 -37.66 -5.26 -50.12
CA ALA A 81 -37.93 -5.79 -48.79
C ALA A 81 -37.58 -4.70 -47.76
N ASP A 82 -38.37 -4.61 -46.69
CA ASP A 82 -38.26 -3.51 -45.73
C ASP A 82 -37.32 -3.90 -44.56
N PHE A 83 -36.31 -3.06 -44.32
CA PHE A 83 -35.30 -3.33 -43.29
C PHE A 83 -35.83 -3.49 -41.85
N PRO A 84 -36.93 -2.82 -41.39
CA PRO A 84 -37.41 -2.98 -40.02
C PRO A 84 -37.83 -4.42 -39.68
N ASP A 85 -38.38 -5.16 -40.65
CA ASP A 85 -38.82 -6.53 -40.45
C ASP A 85 -37.64 -7.44 -40.09
N TYR A 86 -36.55 -7.31 -40.85
CA TYR A 86 -35.32 -8.09 -40.64
C TYR A 86 -34.57 -7.66 -39.38
N VAL A 87 -34.56 -6.36 -39.07
CA VAL A 87 -33.98 -5.84 -37.81
C VAL A 87 -34.70 -6.47 -36.62
N LYS A 88 -36.03 -6.52 -36.62
CA LYS A 88 -36.80 -7.15 -35.54
C LYS A 88 -36.44 -8.63 -35.40
N LEU A 89 -36.39 -9.38 -36.50
CA LEU A 89 -36.01 -10.80 -36.50
C LEU A 89 -34.60 -11.04 -35.97
N GLY A 90 -33.64 -10.18 -36.33
CA GLY A 90 -32.24 -10.26 -35.89
C GLY A 90 -32.10 -9.93 -34.41
N SER A 91 -32.71 -8.82 -33.97
CA SER A 91 -32.73 -8.38 -32.57
C SER A 91 -33.37 -9.42 -31.66
N ASP A 92 -34.44 -10.08 -32.10
CA ASP A 92 -35.09 -11.16 -31.34
C ASP A 92 -34.17 -12.37 -31.13
N LYS A 93 -33.18 -12.61 -32.00
CA LYS A 93 -32.18 -13.66 -31.74
C LYS A 93 -31.26 -13.26 -30.60
N ILE A 94 -30.87 -12.00 -30.53
CA ILE A 94 -29.97 -11.49 -29.48
C ILE A 94 -30.69 -11.47 -28.13
N ILE A 95 -31.88 -10.90 -28.08
CA ILE A 95 -32.67 -10.74 -26.85
C ILE A 95 -33.03 -12.09 -26.23
N ASN A 96 -33.38 -13.09 -27.06
CA ASN A 96 -33.73 -14.43 -26.58
C ASN A 96 -32.51 -15.33 -26.36
N GLY A 97 -31.28 -14.79 -26.40
CA GLY A 97 -30.04 -15.54 -26.16
C GLY A 97 -29.69 -16.57 -27.23
N LYS A 98 -30.28 -16.47 -28.44
CA LYS A 98 -29.96 -17.33 -29.59
C LYS A 98 -28.75 -16.84 -30.40
N ALA A 99 -28.34 -15.59 -30.21
CA ALA A 99 -27.12 -15.01 -30.75
C ALA A 99 -26.51 -14.06 -29.70
N GLU A 100 -25.19 -13.95 -29.64
CA GLU A 100 -24.51 -13.04 -28.69
C GLU A 100 -24.37 -11.60 -29.22
N ALA A 101 -24.42 -11.42 -30.55
CA ALA A 101 -24.32 -10.13 -31.21
C ALA A 101 -24.93 -10.20 -32.64
N GLY A 102 -25.00 -9.07 -33.35
CA GLY A 102 -25.51 -9.02 -34.72
C GLY A 102 -24.75 -8.10 -35.67
N VAL A 103 -24.87 -8.37 -36.98
CA VAL A 103 -24.42 -7.48 -38.06
C VAL A 103 -25.60 -7.20 -38.99
N PHE A 104 -26.10 -5.97 -38.97
CA PHE A 104 -27.30 -5.57 -39.72
C PHE A 104 -26.93 -4.68 -40.91
N ILE A 105 -27.51 -4.95 -42.07
CA ILE A 105 -27.08 -4.35 -43.34
C ILE A 105 -28.28 -3.76 -44.08
N CYS A 106 -28.17 -2.50 -44.51
CA CYS A 106 -29.07 -1.94 -45.52
C CYS A 106 -28.30 -1.04 -46.49
N GLY A 107 -29.01 -0.26 -47.31
CA GLY A 107 -28.38 0.65 -48.27
C GLY A 107 -27.35 1.59 -47.64
N SER A 108 -27.71 2.30 -46.56
CA SER A 108 -26.83 3.25 -45.87
C SER A 108 -26.34 2.79 -44.49
N GLY A 109 -26.91 1.73 -43.93
CA GLY A 109 -26.69 1.32 -42.53
C GLY A 109 -27.48 2.17 -41.51
N VAL A 110 -27.88 3.39 -41.86
CA VAL A 110 -28.60 4.32 -40.97
C VAL A 110 -29.98 3.79 -40.59
N GLY A 111 -30.74 3.27 -41.56
CA GLY A 111 -32.11 2.78 -41.31
C GLY A 111 -32.13 1.62 -40.32
N VAL A 112 -31.25 0.63 -40.53
CA VAL A 112 -31.14 -0.53 -39.61
C VAL A 112 -30.64 -0.12 -38.23
N CYS A 113 -29.75 0.87 -38.13
CA CYS A 113 -29.27 1.40 -36.85
C CYS A 113 -30.38 2.10 -36.06
N ILE A 114 -31.18 2.96 -36.71
CA ILE A 114 -32.29 3.66 -36.06
C ILE A 114 -33.33 2.64 -35.56
N ALA A 115 -33.71 1.67 -36.40
CA ALA A 115 -34.70 0.66 -36.03
C ALA A 115 -34.20 -0.24 -34.88
N ALA A 116 -32.94 -0.66 -34.91
CA ALA A 116 -32.36 -1.55 -33.90
C ALA A 116 -32.35 -0.91 -32.51
N ASN A 117 -31.93 0.36 -32.40
CA ASN A 117 -31.90 1.10 -31.12
C ASN A 117 -33.29 1.43 -30.55
N LYS A 118 -34.40 1.11 -31.23
CA LYS A 118 -35.75 1.19 -30.66
C LYS A 118 -36.17 -0.08 -29.91
N ILE A 119 -35.36 -1.13 -29.97
CA ILE A 119 -35.65 -2.42 -29.34
C ILE A 119 -34.78 -2.54 -28.08
N PRO A 120 -35.40 -2.66 -26.88
CA PRO A 120 -34.64 -2.80 -25.65
C PRO A 120 -33.68 -4.01 -25.66
N GLY A 121 -32.47 -3.82 -25.15
CA GLY A 121 -31.37 -4.78 -25.15
C GLY A 121 -30.49 -4.73 -26.40
N ILE A 122 -30.73 -3.81 -27.33
CA ILE A 122 -29.96 -3.65 -28.56
C ILE A 122 -29.26 -2.28 -28.58
N TYR A 123 -27.93 -2.31 -28.64
CA TYR A 123 -27.07 -1.13 -28.74
C TYR A 123 -26.36 -1.20 -30.10
N ALA A 124 -26.84 -0.40 -31.05
CA ALA A 124 -26.41 -0.47 -32.44
C ALA A 124 -25.74 0.83 -32.89
N SER A 125 -24.69 0.72 -33.71
CA SER A 125 -24.07 1.89 -34.36
C SER A 125 -23.71 1.61 -35.81
N VAL A 126 -23.73 2.66 -36.64
CA VAL A 126 -23.17 2.63 -37.98
C VAL A 126 -21.68 2.95 -37.87
N CYS A 127 -20.81 2.04 -38.33
CA CYS A 127 -19.38 2.26 -38.31
C CYS A 127 -18.81 2.29 -39.73
N HIS A 128 -17.85 3.18 -39.96
CA HIS A 128 -17.11 3.31 -41.23
C HIS A 128 -15.60 3.18 -41.05
N ASP A 129 -15.13 2.95 -39.82
CA ASP A 129 -13.73 2.80 -39.45
C ASP A 129 -13.56 1.76 -38.33
N THR A 130 -12.39 1.12 -38.27
CA THR A 130 -12.12 0.04 -37.31
C THR A 130 -12.11 0.52 -35.87
N TYR A 131 -11.69 1.78 -35.62
CA TYR A 131 -11.67 2.37 -34.29
C TYR A 131 -13.08 2.39 -33.68
N SER A 132 -14.05 2.95 -34.37
CA SER A 132 -15.45 2.99 -33.94
C SER A 132 -16.05 1.59 -33.76
N ALA A 133 -15.67 0.63 -34.62
CA ALA A 133 -16.17 -0.74 -34.57
C ALA A 133 -15.71 -1.53 -33.32
N HIS A 134 -14.46 -1.36 -32.86
CA HIS A 134 -13.99 -1.99 -31.62
C HIS A 134 -14.34 -1.17 -30.38
N GLN A 135 -14.19 0.16 -30.46
CA GLN A 135 -14.40 1.06 -29.32
C GLN A 135 -15.86 1.02 -28.86
N GLY A 136 -16.82 0.98 -29.79
CA GLY A 136 -18.24 0.92 -29.42
C GLY A 136 -18.57 -0.31 -28.58
N VAL A 137 -17.88 -1.43 -28.79
CA VAL A 137 -18.00 -2.64 -27.95
C VAL A 137 -17.29 -2.46 -26.61
N GLU A 138 -16.05 -1.94 -26.64
CA GLU A 138 -15.20 -1.78 -25.47
C GLU A 138 -15.75 -0.75 -24.47
N HIS A 139 -16.32 0.35 -24.94
CA HIS A 139 -16.72 1.48 -24.10
C HIS A 139 -18.23 1.58 -23.90
N ASP A 140 -19.01 1.28 -24.94
CA ASP A 140 -20.44 1.60 -24.98
C ASP A 140 -21.33 0.34 -24.98
N GLY A 141 -20.73 -0.85 -24.95
CA GLY A 141 -21.46 -2.12 -24.91
C GLY A 141 -22.23 -2.44 -26.20
N MET A 142 -21.80 -1.88 -27.33
CA MET A 142 -22.39 -2.13 -28.65
C MET A 142 -22.47 -3.64 -28.94
N ASN A 143 -23.66 -4.14 -29.27
CA ASN A 143 -23.90 -5.54 -29.59
C ASN A 143 -24.46 -5.76 -31.00
N VAL A 144 -24.71 -4.69 -31.76
CA VAL A 144 -25.08 -4.76 -33.18
C VAL A 144 -24.25 -3.78 -34.01
N LEU A 145 -23.51 -4.30 -34.99
CA LEU A 145 -22.80 -3.51 -35.99
C LEU A 145 -23.71 -3.25 -37.19
N CYS A 146 -23.92 -1.99 -37.57
CA CYS A 146 -24.73 -1.61 -38.74
C CYS A 146 -23.85 -1.20 -39.92
N LEU A 147 -24.08 -1.79 -41.09
CA LEU A 147 -23.28 -1.56 -42.30
C LEU A 147 -24.14 -1.03 -43.47
N GLY A 148 -23.56 -0.10 -44.23
CA GLY A 148 -24.18 0.47 -45.44
C GLY A 148 -23.60 -0.14 -46.71
N SER A 149 -24.35 -1.01 -47.37
CA SER A 149 -23.92 -1.72 -48.59
C SER A 149 -23.60 -0.79 -49.77
N ARG A 150 -24.20 0.41 -49.82
CA ARG A 150 -23.90 1.45 -50.83
C ARG A 150 -22.79 2.41 -50.42
N ILE A 151 -22.31 2.31 -49.18
CA ILE A 151 -21.39 3.29 -48.56
C ILE A 151 -19.98 2.73 -48.45
N ILE A 152 -19.85 1.47 -48.03
CA ILE A 152 -18.56 0.83 -47.82
C ILE A 152 -18.37 -0.38 -48.74
N GLY A 153 -17.13 -0.60 -49.17
CA GLY A 153 -16.76 -1.78 -49.95
C GLY A 153 -16.57 -3.03 -49.10
N SER A 154 -16.46 -4.20 -49.75
CA SER A 154 -16.34 -5.50 -49.10
C SER A 154 -15.13 -5.61 -48.17
N GLU A 155 -13.95 -5.10 -48.55
CA GLU A 155 -12.74 -5.20 -47.70
C GLU A 155 -12.90 -4.43 -46.39
N VAL A 156 -13.41 -3.20 -46.45
CA VAL A 156 -13.71 -2.40 -45.26
C VAL A 156 -14.73 -3.12 -44.39
N ALA A 157 -15.80 -3.68 -44.99
CA ALA A 157 -16.77 -4.46 -44.22
C ALA A 157 -16.13 -5.67 -43.49
N ARG A 158 -15.12 -6.33 -44.08
CA ARG A 158 -14.40 -7.43 -43.40
C ARG A 158 -13.61 -6.95 -42.18
N GLU A 159 -12.91 -5.83 -42.32
CA GLU A 159 -12.12 -5.24 -41.23
C GLU A 159 -13.03 -4.79 -40.07
N LEU A 160 -14.15 -4.13 -40.38
CA LEU A 160 -15.12 -3.68 -39.37
C LEU A 160 -15.75 -4.85 -38.62
N VAL A 161 -16.19 -5.89 -39.34
CA VAL A 161 -16.76 -7.10 -38.72
C VAL A 161 -15.72 -7.79 -37.84
N THR A 162 -14.47 -7.89 -38.29
CA THR A 162 -13.40 -8.52 -37.50
C THR A 162 -13.09 -7.73 -36.24
N ALA A 163 -12.96 -6.40 -36.33
CA ALA A 163 -12.71 -5.52 -35.19
C ALA A 163 -13.84 -5.61 -34.15
N PHE A 164 -15.09 -5.56 -34.60
CA PHE A 164 -16.27 -5.69 -33.76
C PHE A 164 -16.33 -7.03 -33.01
N LEU A 165 -16.09 -8.15 -33.69
CA LEU A 165 -16.22 -9.49 -33.08
C LEU A 165 -15.09 -9.83 -32.08
N ASN A 166 -13.90 -9.25 -32.29
CA ASN A 166 -12.73 -9.44 -31.43
C ASN A 166 -12.75 -8.55 -30.18
N ALA A 167 -13.45 -7.42 -30.23
CA ALA A 167 -13.56 -6.49 -29.12
C ALA A 167 -14.30 -7.10 -27.92
N LYS A 168 -13.96 -6.61 -26.72
CA LYS A 168 -14.58 -7.03 -25.44
C LYS A 168 -14.86 -5.80 -24.59
N PHE A 169 -16.02 -5.78 -23.94
CA PHE A 169 -16.37 -4.70 -23.03
C PHE A 169 -15.28 -4.48 -21.96
N ASN A 170 -14.88 -3.22 -21.79
CA ASN A 170 -13.83 -2.80 -20.88
C ASN A 170 -14.42 -2.60 -19.47
N ASN A 171 -14.06 -3.48 -18.53
CA ASN A 171 -14.59 -3.46 -17.16
C ASN A 171 -13.97 -2.36 -16.27
N LYS A 172 -13.46 -1.27 -16.83
CA LYS A 172 -13.03 -0.10 -16.06
C LYS A 172 -14.25 0.59 -15.41
N PRO A 173 -14.15 1.09 -14.17
CA PRO A 173 -15.28 1.67 -13.43
C PRO A 173 -16.02 2.77 -14.18
N ASN A 174 -15.31 3.62 -14.92
CA ASN A 174 -15.91 4.71 -15.70
C ASN A 174 -16.75 4.21 -16.89
N GLN A 175 -16.37 3.11 -17.54
CA GLN A 175 -17.10 2.52 -18.68
C GLN A 175 -18.30 1.72 -18.20
N ILE A 176 -18.16 0.92 -17.13
CA ILE A 176 -19.30 0.27 -16.46
C ILE A 176 -20.35 1.33 -16.09
N ARG A 177 -19.92 2.41 -15.43
CA ARG A 177 -20.82 3.50 -15.02
C ARG A 177 -21.54 4.16 -16.21
N ARG A 178 -20.84 4.41 -17.33
CA ARG A 178 -21.45 5.04 -18.52
C ARG A 178 -22.44 4.10 -19.21
N PHE A 179 -22.09 2.83 -19.35
CA PHE A 179 -22.97 1.84 -19.96
C PHE A 179 -24.21 1.56 -19.10
N GLU A 180 -24.07 1.48 -17.77
CA GLU A 180 -25.23 1.38 -16.86
C GLU A 180 -26.12 2.62 -16.93
N LYS A 181 -25.56 3.82 -17.16
CA LYS A 181 -26.36 5.03 -17.44
C LYS A 181 -27.17 4.90 -18.73
N ILE A 182 -26.60 4.31 -19.79
CA ILE A 182 -27.31 4.04 -21.06
C ILE A 182 -28.48 3.06 -20.81
N LYS A 183 -28.25 1.97 -20.07
CA LYS A 183 -29.30 1.04 -19.65
C LYS A 183 -30.38 1.72 -18.82
N SER A 184 -29.99 2.64 -17.94
CA SER A 184 -30.93 3.43 -17.15
C SER A 184 -31.81 4.35 -18.01
N ILE A 185 -31.25 4.94 -19.08
CA ILE A 185 -32.05 5.72 -20.06
C ILE A 185 -33.08 4.81 -20.73
N GLU A 186 -32.67 3.60 -21.10
CA GLU A 186 -33.53 2.60 -21.72
C GLU A 186 -34.64 2.08 -20.79
N ARG A 187 -34.36 1.89 -19.49
CA ARG A 187 -35.38 1.53 -18.47
C ARG A 187 -36.30 2.69 -18.11
N GLY A 188 -35.94 3.92 -18.44
CA GLY A 188 -36.67 5.14 -18.08
C GLY A 188 -36.43 5.63 -16.65
N ASP A 189 -35.35 5.19 -15.99
CA ASP A 189 -34.98 5.54 -14.61
C ASP A 189 -33.77 6.50 -14.50
N PHE A 190 -33.27 7.00 -15.63
CA PHE A 190 -32.12 7.91 -15.68
C PHE A 190 -32.43 9.32 -15.15
N SER A 191 -31.64 9.76 -14.17
CA SER A 191 -31.64 11.15 -13.64
C SER A 191 -30.28 11.82 -13.87
N VAL A 192 -30.31 13.11 -14.22
CA VAL A 192 -29.10 13.92 -14.41
C VAL A 192 -28.54 14.44 -13.07
N SER A 193 -29.36 14.58 -12.02
CA SER A 193 -28.91 14.98 -10.67
C SER A 193 -28.58 13.77 -9.79
N ASN A 194 -27.58 13.89 -8.90
CA ASN A 194 -27.33 12.88 -7.88
C ASN A 194 -28.53 12.87 -6.90
N LYS A 195 -28.99 11.69 -6.48
CA LYS A 195 -30.09 11.55 -5.51
C LYS A 195 -29.79 12.31 -4.20
N ILE A 196 -28.52 12.34 -3.79
CA ILE A 196 -28.06 13.08 -2.60
C ILE A 196 -28.18 14.61 -2.78
N GLU A 197 -27.96 15.13 -4.00
CA GLU A 197 -28.18 16.57 -4.26
C GLU A 197 -29.65 16.95 -4.05
N ARG A 198 -30.59 16.09 -4.46
CA ARG A 198 -32.02 16.33 -4.23
C ARG A 198 -32.37 16.27 -2.74
N ILE A 199 -31.75 15.39 -1.95
CA ILE A 199 -31.91 15.37 -0.48
C ILE A 199 -31.37 16.68 0.12
N LEU A 200 -30.26 17.19 -0.39
CA LEU A 200 -29.67 18.46 0.02
C LEU A 200 -30.53 19.67 -0.36
N GLU A 201 -31.14 19.67 -1.55
CA GLU A 201 -32.11 20.68 -1.99
C GLU A 201 -33.34 20.73 -1.07
N LEU A 202 -33.75 19.58 -0.53
CA LEU A 202 -34.79 19.47 0.49
C LEU A 202 -34.28 19.84 1.91
N GLY A 203 -33.03 20.28 2.02
CA GLY A 203 -32.43 20.86 3.20
C GLY A 203 -31.83 19.88 4.21
N GLN A 204 -31.61 18.63 3.82
CA GLN A 204 -30.96 17.60 4.66
C GLN A 204 -29.54 17.28 4.18
N SER A 205 -28.57 17.28 5.10
CA SER A 205 -27.21 16.80 4.80
C SER A 205 -27.08 15.30 5.07
N ILE A 206 -26.27 14.59 4.29
CA ILE A 206 -25.93 13.18 4.54
C ILE A 206 -24.53 13.11 5.16
N TRP A 207 -24.42 12.47 6.32
CA TRP A 207 -23.15 12.21 7.01
C TRP A 207 -22.86 10.70 7.01
N TYR A 208 -21.59 10.35 6.91
CA TYR A 208 -21.15 8.96 6.89
C TYR A 208 -20.94 8.42 8.31
N ASP A 209 -21.66 7.38 8.71
CA ASP A 209 -21.57 6.77 10.05
C ASP A 209 -20.65 5.54 10.06
N ASN A 210 -19.39 5.77 9.72
CA ASN A 210 -18.33 4.77 9.84
C ASN A 210 -16.97 5.46 9.82
N ILE A 211 -15.96 4.77 10.34
CA ILE A 211 -14.57 5.21 10.23
C ILE A 211 -13.68 4.01 9.96
N GLN A 212 -12.86 4.09 8.92
CA GLN A 212 -11.86 3.07 8.60
C GLN A 212 -10.61 3.77 8.10
N ARG A 213 -9.44 3.30 8.55
CA ARG A 213 -8.17 3.91 8.21
C ARG A 213 -7.81 3.66 6.74
N CYS A 214 -8.16 2.52 6.18
CA CYS A 214 -7.97 2.24 4.75
C CYS A 214 -8.68 3.27 3.85
N ILE A 215 -9.97 3.57 4.06
CA ILE A 215 -10.73 4.50 3.21
C ILE A 215 -10.25 5.97 3.32
N ILE A 216 -9.65 6.33 4.46
CA ILE A 216 -9.03 7.65 4.64
C ILE A 216 -7.75 7.74 3.80
N ARG A 217 -6.94 6.66 3.79
CA ARG A 217 -5.61 6.65 3.16
C ARG A 217 -5.64 6.34 1.66
N ASN A 218 -6.54 5.47 1.20
CA ASN A 218 -6.63 5.08 -0.22
C ASN A 218 -7.33 6.14 -1.10
N GLY A 219 -7.82 7.24 -0.50
CA GLY A 219 -8.49 8.33 -1.19
C GLY A 219 -10.01 8.16 -1.35
N GLU A 220 -10.59 7.00 -1.04
CA GLU A 220 -12.03 6.73 -1.21
C GLU A 220 -12.90 7.74 -0.46
N LEU A 221 -12.56 8.05 0.80
CA LEU A 221 -13.29 9.06 1.58
C LEU A 221 -13.24 10.44 0.92
N LYS A 222 -12.07 10.82 0.38
CA LYS A 222 -11.89 12.09 -0.35
C LYS A 222 -12.76 12.12 -1.60
N GLU A 223 -12.82 11.02 -2.35
CA GLU A 223 -13.66 10.96 -3.53
C GLU A 223 -15.16 11.02 -3.20
N MET A 224 -15.62 10.35 -2.13
CA MET A 224 -17.02 10.45 -1.68
C MET A 224 -17.41 11.91 -1.38
N ILE A 225 -16.51 12.67 -0.74
CA ILE A 225 -16.68 14.11 -0.47
C ILE A 225 -16.79 14.88 -1.79
N GLN A 226 -15.87 14.64 -2.73
CA GLN A 226 -15.82 15.34 -4.02
C GLN A 226 -17.02 15.03 -4.92
N ARG A 227 -17.57 13.80 -4.85
CA ARG A 227 -18.81 13.41 -5.54
C ARG A 227 -20.08 13.96 -4.89
N GLY A 228 -19.96 14.62 -3.74
CA GLY A 228 -21.08 15.16 -2.98
C GLY A 228 -21.97 14.08 -2.33
N GLU A 229 -21.47 12.85 -2.19
CA GLU A 229 -22.21 11.73 -1.59
C GLU A 229 -22.37 11.91 -0.07
N ILE A 230 -21.37 12.52 0.55
CA ILE A 230 -21.31 12.76 2.01
C ILE A 230 -20.84 14.18 2.30
N ARG A 231 -21.29 14.71 3.43
CA ARG A 231 -21.03 16.10 3.85
C ARG A 231 -20.52 16.22 5.29
N GLY A 232 -20.30 15.10 5.95
CA GLY A 232 -19.72 14.98 7.29
C GLY A 232 -19.52 13.52 7.65
N LEU A 233 -18.95 13.26 8.81
CA LEU A 233 -18.66 11.91 9.29
C LEU A 233 -18.93 11.80 10.80
N THR A 234 -19.51 10.68 11.23
CA THR A 234 -19.60 10.30 12.63
C THR A 234 -18.82 9.03 12.92
N SER A 235 -18.20 8.99 14.09
CA SER A 235 -17.66 7.76 14.66
C SER A 235 -18.34 7.46 16.00
N ASN A 236 -18.26 6.20 16.40
CA ASN A 236 -18.72 5.69 17.68
C ASN A 236 -17.86 4.48 18.10
N PRO A 237 -17.95 3.99 19.35
CA PRO A 237 -17.16 2.85 19.80
C PRO A 237 -17.36 1.58 18.97
N CYS A 238 -18.57 1.34 18.43
CA CYS A 238 -18.83 0.18 17.58
C CYS A 238 -18.10 0.28 16.23
N SER A 239 -18.06 1.45 15.60
CA SER A 239 -17.34 1.66 14.34
C SER A 239 -15.83 1.50 14.53
N PHE A 240 -15.27 2.02 15.63
CA PHE A 240 -13.86 1.83 15.96
C PHE A 240 -13.52 0.38 16.31
N ARG A 241 -14.37 -0.33 17.07
CA ARG A 241 -14.20 -1.76 17.33
C ARG A 241 -14.14 -2.53 16.01
N LYS A 242 -15.08 -2.28 15.08
CA LYS A 242 -15.07 -2.92 13.76
C LYS A 242 -13.80 -2.58 12.98
N ALA A 243 -13.38 -1.32 12.97
CA ALA A 243 -12.20 -0.90 12.24
C ALA A 243 -10.90 -1.47 12.82
N ILE A 244 -10.74 -1.42 14.14
CA ILE A 244 -9.50 -1.82 14.82
C ILE A 244 -9.45 -3.33 15.01
N SER A 245 -10.52 -3.96 15.50
CA SER A 245 -10.53 -5.39 15.82
C SER A 245 -10.72 -6.27 14.58
N ASP A 246 -11.59 -5.88 13.65
CA ASP A 246 -12.02 -6.73 12.53
C ASP A 246 -11.19 -6.48 11.24
N SER A 247 -10.14 -5.65 11.30
CA SER A 247 -9.19 -5.39 10.20
C SER A 247 -7.72 -5.44 10.63
N ASN A 248 -6.82 -5.43 9.64
CA ASN A 248 -5.37 -5.33 9.86
C ASN A 248 -4.82 -3.90 9.63
N ASP A 249 -5.68 -2.91 9.35
CA ASP A 249 -5.29 -1.54 8.98
C ASP A 249 -4.42 -0.82 10.03
N TYR A 250 -4.45 -1.32 11.27
CA TYR A 250 -3.82 -0.70 12.44
C TYR A 250 -2.58 -1.44 12.93
N ASP A 251 -2.27 -2.63 12.40
CA ASP A 251 -1.21 -3.49 12.95
C ASP A 251 0.15 -2.78 12.98
N THR A 252 0.51 -2.10 11.89
CA THR A 252 1.77 -1.34 11.78
C THR A 252 1.83 -0.13 12.71
N ALA A 253 0.69 0.47 13.04
CA ALA A 253 0.62 1.60 13.96
C ALA A 253 0.58 1.18 15.44
N ILE A 254 -0.02 0.03 15.75
CA ILE A 254 -0.10 -0.52 17.12
C ILE A 254 1.29 -0.96 17.58
N ALA A 255 2.05 -1.62 16.71
CA ALA A 255 3.35 -2.19 17.04
C ALA A 255 4.31 -1.21 17.75
N PRO A 256 4.64 -0.03 17.20
CA PRO A 256 5.58 0.89 17.85
C PRO A 256 5.10 1.34 19.25
N MET A 257 3.80 1.57 19.43
CA MET A 257 3.26 2.04 20.70
C MET A 257 3.26 0.93 21.77
N ALA A 258 2.95 -0.30 21.36
CA ALA A 258 3.07 -1.47 22.23
C ALA A 258 4.53 -1.69 22.65
N LEU A 259 5.50 -1.59 21.72
CA LEU A 259 6.93 -1.67 22.04
C LEU A 259 7.41 -0.56 22.97
N ALA A 260 6.80 0.62 22.91
CA ALA A 260 7.05 1.71 23.85
C ALA A 260 6.39 1.52 25.23
N GLY A 261 5.66 0.41 25.44
CA GLY A 261 4.99 0.09 26.70
C GLY A 261 3.71 0.87 26.94
N TRP A 262 3.08 1.43 25.91
CA TRP A 262 1.80 2.11 26.07
C TRP A 262 0.67 1.12 26.37
N ASN A 263 -0.26 1.53 27.23
CA ASN A 263 -1.48 0.76 27.49
C ASN A 263 -2.51 0.95 26.36
N CYS A 264 -3.48 0.04 26.29
CA CYS A 264 -4.47 0.00 25.22
C CYS A 264 -5.33 1.27 25.13
N GLU A 265 -5.64 1.92 26.25
CA GLU A 265 -6.37 3.19 26.26
C GLU A 265 -5.58 4.31 25.59
N LYS A 266 -4.27 4.42 25.90
CA LYS A 266 -3.38 5.42 25.29
C LYS A 266 -3.17 5.12 23.81
N ILE A 267 -3.01 3.85 23.43
CA ILE A 267 -2.94 3.41 22.02
C ILE A 267 -4.21 3.83 21.29
N PHE A 268 -5.39 3.48 21.81
CA PHE A 268 -6.67 3.86 21.19
C PHE A 268 -6.81 5.38 21.07
N SER A 269 -6.49 6.13 22.13
CA SER A 269 -6.56 7.60 22.12
C SER A 269 -5.68 8.20 21.03
N GLN A 270 -4.49 7.65 20.79
CA GLN A 270 -3.62 8.10 19.71
C GLN A 270 -4.20 7.74 18.32
N LEU A 271 -4.62 6.49 18.11
CA LEU A 271 -5.16 6.02 16.83
C LEU A 271 -6.42 6.79 16.42
N SER A 272 -7.36 6.96 17.36
CA SER A 272 -8.62 7.68 17.11
C SER A 272 -8.37 9.16 16.81
N VAL A 273 -7.45 9.82 17.52
CA VAL A 273 -7.09 11.22 17.23
C VAL A 273 -6.45 11.36 15.85
N GLU A 274 -5.56 10.45 15.46
CA GLU A 274 -4.95 10.45 14.12
C GLU A 274 -6.01 10.35 13.03
N ASP A 275 -6.88 9.33 13.09
CA ASP A 275 -7.87 9.09 12.04
C ASP A 275 -8.89 10.22 11.95
N ILE A 276 -9.33 10.75 13.10
CA ILE A 276 -10.28 11.86 13.15
C ILE A 276 -9.63 13.15 12.63
N ARG A 277 -8.36 13.41 12.96
CA ARG A 277 -7.63 14.57 12.43
C ARG A 277 -7.44 14.48 10.93
N ASP A 278 -7.10 13.30 10.41
CA ASP A 278 -6.89 13.09 8.98
C ASP A 278 -8.22 13.17 8.22
N ALA A 279 -9.28 12.53 8.71
CA ALA A 279 -10.63 12.67 8.17
C ALA A 279 -11.11 14.13 8.19
N ALA A 280 -10.97 14.84 9.32
CA ALA A 280 -11.32 16.25 9.42
C ALA A 280 -10.52 17.12 8.44
N SER A 281 -9.25 16.78 8.20
CA SER A 281 -8.42 17.47 7.20
C SER A 281 -9.00 17.31 5.79
N LEU A 282 -9.49 16.11 5.42
CA LEU A 282 -10.13 15.86 4.12
C LEU A 282 -11.44 16.66 3.93
N PHE A 283 -12.19 16.90 5.01
CA PHE A 283 -13.42 17.71 4.98
C PHE A 283 -13.17 19.23 5.02
N THR A 284 -11.93 19.70 5.17
CA THR A 284 -11.64 21.14 5.36
C THR A 284 -12.16 22.00 4.22
N GLU A 285 -12.00 21.56 2.98
CA GLU A 285 -12.47 22.30 1.81
C GLU A 285 -13.99 22.49 1.84
N LEU A 286 -14.74 21.42 2.13
CA LEU A 286 -16.19 21.48 2.25
C LEU A 286 -16.64 22.36 3.43
N TYR A 287 -15.95 22.25 4.57
CA TYR A 287 -16.21 23.09 5.74
C TYR A 287 -16.10 24.58 5.40
N VAL A 288 -15.05 24.98 4.66
CA VAL A 288 -14.86 26.36 4.22
C VAL A 288 -15.92 26.77 3.19
N GLN A 289 -16.18 25.94 2.18
CA GLN A 289 -17.17 26.24 1.12
C GLN A 289 -18.59 26.44 1.66
N THR A 290 -18.91 25.82 2.79
CA THR A 290 -20.24 25.84 3.39
C THR A 290 -20.36 26.82 4.55
N ASP A 291 -19.34 27.67 4.78
CA ASP A 291 -19.25 28.60 5.91
C ASP A 291 -19.49 27.88 7.26
N GLY A 292 -18.95 26.67 7.39
CA GLY A 292 -19.11 25.83 8.57
C GLY A 292 -20.53 25.28 8.77
N LYS A 293 -21.37 25.19 7.74
CA LYS A 293 -22.66 24.49 7.81
C LYS A 293 -22.50 22.96 7.80
N ASP A 294 -21.51 22.46 7.05
CA ASP A 294 -21.17 21.05 6.91
C ASP A 294 -19.63 20.86 7.03
N GLY A 295 -19.13 19.66 6.71
CA GLY A 295 -17.71 19.33 6.75
C GLY A 295 -17.20 18.93 8.13
N TYR A 296 -18.08 18.49 9.02
CA TYR A 296 -17.73 18.08 10.38
C TYR A 296 -17.38 16.60 10.50
N VAL A 297 -16.50 16.31 11.44
CA VAL A 297 -16.16 14.94 11.85
C VAL A 297 -16.38 14.81 13.36
N SER A 298 -17.14 13.80 13.79
CA SER A 298 -17.46 13.58 15.21
C SER A 298 -16.61 12.46 15.82
N LEU A 299 -16.05 12.70 17.01
CA LEU A 299 -15.39 11.70 17.85
C LEU A 299 -16.08 11.62 19.23
N GLU A 300 -16.50 10.42 19.60
CA GLU A 300 -17.15 10.14 20.89
C GLU A 300 -16.13 10.00 22.02
N ILE A 301 -16.50 10.48 23.21
CA ILE A 301 -15.74 10.30 24.45
C ILE A 301 -15.74 8.83 24.90
N ASN A 302 -14.94 8.51 25.92
CA ASN A 302 -14.98 7.21 26.57
C ASN A 302 -16.36 6.98 27.21
N PRO A 303 -17.12 5.94 26.80
CA PRO A 303 -18.47 5.68 27.31
C PRO A 303 -18.53 5.44 28.82
N SER A 304 -17.46 4.96 29.45
CA SER A 304 -17.41 4.74 30.90
C SER A 304 -17.52 6.04 31.71
N PHE A 305 -17.33 7.21 31.09
CA PHE A 305 -17.47 8.52 31.74
C PHE A 305 -18.88 9.12 31.59
N SER A 306 -19.83 8.42 30.97
CA SER A 306 -21.15 8.96 30.60
C SER A 306 -21.96 9.53 31.78
N HIS A 307 -21.62 9.18 33.02
CA HIS A 307 -22.28 9.68 34.23
C HIS A 307 -21.40 10.64 35.07
N GLU A 308 -20.21 11.03 34.58
CA GLU A 308 -19.23 11.84 35.32
C GLU A 308 -18.89 13.14 34.59
N THR A 309 -19.66 14.22 34.84
CA THR A 309 -19.56 15.53 34.16
C THR A 309 -18.12 16.03 34.00
N GLU A 310 -17.34 16.05 35.08
CA GLU A 310 -15.97 16.59 35.05
C GLU A 310 -15.01 15.74 34.21
N LYS A 311 -15.18 14.41 34.19
CA LYS A 311 -14.37 13.53 33.33
C LYS A 311 -14.72 13.73 31.86
N ILE A 312 -16.00 13.86 31.54
CA ILE A 312 -16.48 14.18 30.18
C ILE A 312 -15.84 15.48 29.68
N VAL A 313 -15.91 16.54 30.49
CA VAL A 313 -15.37 17.85 30.12
C VAL A 313 -13.85 17.80 29.94
N ALA A 314 -13.13 17.12 30.83
CA ALA A 314 -11.68 16.97 30.75
C ALA A 314 -11.25 16.20 29.48
N GLU A 315 -11.90 15.07 29.18
CA GLU A 315 -11.62 14.28 27.99
C GLU A 315 -11.94 15.06 26.71
N ALA A 316 -13.11 15.71 26.64
CA ALA A 316 -13.50 16.50 25.49
C ALA A 316 -12.51 17.64 25.18
N ARG A 317 -11.99 18.33 26.19
CA ARG A 317 -10.95 19.38 26.03
C ARG A 317 -9.63 18.79 25.53
N LYS A 318 -9.24 17.63 26.07
CA LYS A 318 -8.04 16.90 25.62
C LYS A 318 -8.18 16.51 24.15
N THR A 319 -9.31 15.92 23.76
CA THR A 319 -9.61 15.53 22.38
C THR A 319 -9.63 16.72 21.43
N TRP A 320 -10.29 17.81 21.83
CA TRP A 320 -10.31 19.06 21.05
C TRP A 320 -8.91 19.59 20.75
N THR A 321 -8.07 19.64 21.77
CA THR A 321 -6.67 20.10 21.67
C THR A 321 -5.83 19.15 20.83
N ALA A 322 -6.00 17.83 21.02
CA ALA A 322 -5.22 16.82 20.32
C ALA A 322 -5.56 16.76 18.83
N VAL A 323 -6.84 16.75 18.46
CA VAL A 323 -7.25 16.74 17.04
C VAL A 323 -6.88 18.06 16.36
N ASN A 324 -7.04 19.19 17.04
CA ASN A 324 -6.68 20.53 16.56
C ASN A 324 -7.21 20.83 15.15
N ARG A 325 -8.52 20.67 14.96
CA ARG A 325 -9.24 20.99 13.73
C ARG A 325 -10.54 21.72 14.06
N PRO A 326 -10.87 22.84 13.38
CA PRO A 326 -12.05 23.65 13.70
C PRO A 326 -13.38 22.94 13.36
N ASN A 327 -13.32 21.93 12.50
CA ASN A 327 -14.44 21.10 12.07
C ASN A 327 -14.53 19.75 12.82
N LEU A 328 -13.87 19.61 13.97
CA LEU A 328 -14.16 18.54 14.92
C LEU A 328 -15.49 18.83 15.63
N MET A 329 -16.26 17.79 15.94
CA MET A 329 -17.28 17.76 16.99
C MET A 329 -16.91 16.71 18.03
N VAL A 330 -16.97 17.07 19.32
CA VAL A 330 -16.88 16.06 20.38
C VAL A 330 -18.28 15.52 20.64
N LYS A 331 -18.44 14.21 20.57
CA LYS A 331 -19.72 13.54 20.68
C LYS A 331 -19.94 13.08 22.13
N ILE A 332 -21.04 13.54 22.73
CA ILE A 332 -21.34 13.44 24.15
C ILE A 332 -22.73 12.79 24.33
N PRO A 333 -22.85 11.66 25.04
CA PRO A 333 -24.15 11.09 25.40
C PRO A 333 -25.06 12.10 26.13
N ALA A 334 -26.33 12.17 25.76
CA ALA A 334 -27.32 13.08 26.36
C ALA A 334 -27.89 12.55 27.70
N THR A 335 -27.02 11.98 28.54
CA THR A 335 -27.32 11.66 29.94
C THR A 335 -27.43 12.95 30.77
N GLU A 336 -27.87 12.87 32.01
CA GLU A 336 -27.92 14.04 32.91
C GLU A 336 -26.54 14.73 33.04
N SER A 337 -25.49 13.94 33.31
CA SER A 337 -24.11 14.42 33.38
C SER A 337 -23.60 14.94 32.03
N GLY A 338 -23.98 14.28 30.92
CA GLY A 338 -23.61 14.71 29.58
C GLY A 338 -24.25 16.04 29.18
N ILE A 339 -25.52 16.28 29.53
CA ILE A 339 -26.21 17.55 29.32
C ILE A 339 -25.52 18.68 30.10
N SER A 340 -25.13 18.43 31.35
CA SER A 340 -24.33 19.38 32.14
C SER A 340 -22.98 19.69 31.47
N ALA A 341 -22.29 18.66 30.98
CA ALA A 341 -21.02 18.81 30.27
C ALA A 341 -21.18 19.59 28.94
N VAL A 342 -22.24 19.35 28.17
CA VAL A 342 -22.52 20.07 26.91
C VAL A 342 -22.54 21.58 27.14
N ARG A 343 -23.24 22.06 28.17
CA ARG A 343 -23.28 23.50 28.51
C ARG A 343 -21.88 24.06 28.76
N GLN A 344 -21.05 23.36 29.55
CA GLN A 344 -19.68 23.78 29.85
C GLN A 344 -18.76 23.77 28.62
N LEU A 345 -18.93 22.80 27.73
CA LEU A 345 -18.12 22.65 26.52
C LEU A 345 -18.48 23.70 25.47
N VAL A 346 -19.77 23.96 25.28
CA VAL A 346 -20.27 25.02 24.42
C VAL A 346 -19.81 26.37 24.94
N SER A 347 -19.87 26.62 26.26
CA SER A 347 -19.37 27.88 26.82
C SER A 347 -17.86 28.05 26.59
N ALA A 348 -17.11 26.95 26.56
CA ALA A 348 -15.69 26.92 26.21
C ALA A 348 -15.37 27.05 24.71
N GLY A 349 -16.39 27.07 23.85
CA GLY A 349 -16.22 27.23 22.40
C GLY A 349 -15.93 25.93 21.65
N ILE A 350 -16.29 24.78 22.22
CA ILE A 350 -16.13 23.45 21.62
C ILE A 350 -17.42 23.08 20.88
N ASN A 351 -17.30 22.56 19.65
CA ASN A 351 -18.44 22.03 18.92
C ASN A 351 -18.87 20.67 19.51
N VAL A 352 -20.17 20.45 19.69
CA VAL A 352 -20.69 19.27 20.38
C VAL A 352 -21.76 18.55 19.57
N ASN A 353 -21.60 17.23 19.44
CA ASN A 353 -22.64 16.33 18.96
C ASN A 353 -23.29 15.64 20.17
N SER A 354 -24.49 16.07 20.57
CA SER A 354 -25.24 15.41 21.64
C SER A 354 -25.88 14.12 21.11
N THR A 355 -25.46 12.95 21.61
CA THR A 355 -25.88 11.63 21.10
C THR A 355 -26.72 10.84 22.09
N LEU A 356 -27.24 9.68 21.68
CA LEU A 356 -28.11 8.81 22.49
C LEU A 356 -29.38 9.55 22.95
N ILE A 357 -29.97 10.33 22.04
CA ILE A 357 -31.27 10.97 22.23
C ILE A 357 -32.34 10.03 21.66
N PHE A 358 -33.28 9.63 22.50
CA PHE A 358 -34.38 8.74 22.16
C PHE A 358 -35.75 9.39 22.40
N SER A 359 -35.82 10.46 23.20
CA SER A 359 -37.08 11.14 23.55
C SER A 359 -37.08 12.63 23.26
N GLU A 360 -38.30 13.19 23.14
CA GLU A 360 -38.53 14.63 23.04
C GLU A 360 -37.95 15.40 24.24
N GLU A 361 -38.06 14.84 25.45
CA GLU A 361 -37.54 15.47 26.68
C GLU A 361 -36.01 15.58 26.66
N GLN A 362 -35.32 14.50 26.28
CA GLN A 362 -33.86 14.49 26.14
C GLN A 362 -33.41 15.52 25.10
N TYR A 363 -34.11 15.61 23.97
CA TYR A 363 -33.83 16.61 22.94
C TYR A 363 -33.97 18.04 23.49
N ILE A 364 -35.06 18.35 24.21
CA ILE A 364 -35.28 19.66 24.81
C ILE A 364 -34.14 20.02 25.78
N LYS A 365 -33.74 19.08 26.65
CA LYS A 365 -32.62 19.30 27.59
C LYS A 365 -31.30 19.55 26.87
N ALA A 366 -31.01 18.81 25.78
CA ALA A 366 -29.81 19.01 24.98
C ALA A 366 -29.80 20.39 24.28
N ALA A 367 -30.94 20.82 23.72
CA ALA A 367 -31.09 22.14 23.11
C ALA A 367 -30.97 23.27 24.15
N GLU A 368 -31.54 23.08 25.35
CA GLU A 368 -31.43 24.03 26.46
C GLU A 368 -29.97 24.19 26.93
N ALA A 369 -29.23 23.08 27.06
CA ALA A 369 -27.81 23.13 27.42
C ALA A 369 -26.96 23.85 26.36
N TYR A 370 -27.25 23.64 25.07
CA TYR A 370 -26.60 24.36 23.98
C TYR A 370 -26.87 25.88 24.07
N ILE A 371 -28.13 26.28 24.14
CA ILE A 371 -28.53 27.70 24.23
C ILE A 371 -27.92 28.37 25.46
N SER A 372 -28.03 27.72 26.63
CA SER A 372 -27.44 28.22 27.88
C SER A 372 -25.91 28.34 27.80
N GLY A 373 -25.23 27.40 27.15
CA GLY A 373 -23.78 27.47 26.97
C GLY A 373 -23.35 28.65 26.09
N LEU A 374 -24.11 28.98 25.04
CA LEU A 374 -23.88 30.17 24.23
C LEU A 374 -24.10 31.46 25.04
N GLU A 375 -25.13 31.49 25.89
CA GLU A 375 -25.42 32.61 26.78
C GLU A 375 -24.29 32.83 27.79
N ASP A 376 -23.81 31.77 28.44
CA ASP A 376 -22.67 31.82 29.37
C ASP A 376 -21.41 32.37 28.69
N ARG A 377 -21.18 32.00 27.43
CA ARG A 377 -20.04 32.47 26.65
C ARG A 377 -20.14 33.96 26.30
N ILE A 378 -21.33 34.43 25.91
CA ILE A 378 -21.60 35.85 25.69
C ILE A 378 -21.42 36.63 26.98
N ALA A 379 -21.92 36.12 28.11
CA ALA A 379 -21.75 36.75 29.41
C ALA A 379 -20.27 36.88 29.80
N SER A 380 -19.43 35.96 29.31
CA SER A 380 -17.97 35.99 29.44
C SER A 380 -17.25 36.84 28.38
N GLY A 381 -17.98 37.56 27.52
CA GLY A 381 -17.43 38.44 26.48
C GLY A 381 -16.79 37.72 25.28
N GLN A 382 -17.07 36.43 25.10
CA GLN A 382 -16.46 35.62 24.04
C GLN A 382 -17.41 35.41 22.84
N PRO A 383 -16.88 35.29 21.61
CA PRO A 383 -17.69 35.15 20.40
C PRO A 383 -18.31 33.75 20.30
N ILE A 384 -19.50 33.68 19.70
CA ILE A 384 -20.28 32.45 19.52
C ILE A 384 -20.44 32.00 18.06
N ASN A 385 -19.98 32.81 17.10
CA ASN A 385 -20.22 32.63 15.66
C ASN A 385 -19.50 31.44 15.00
N LYS A 386 -18.72 30.68 15.76
CA LYS A 386 -17.98 29.50 15.29
C LYS A 386 -18.36 28.22 16.03
N ILE A 387 -19.39 28.26 16.87
CA ILE A 387 -19.77 27.15 17.75
C ILE A 387 -20.97 26.44 17.18
N GLN A 388 -20.78 25.17 16.86
CA GLN A 388 -21.75 24.37 16.14
C GLN A 388 -22.12 23.15 16.96
N SER A 389 -23.39 22.75 16.85
CA SER A 389 -23.90 21.60 17.56
C SER A 389 -24.93 20.84 16.75
N VAL A 390 -24.98 19.53 16.95
CA VAL A 390 -26.00 18.65 16.40
C VAL A 390 -26.57 17.79 17.52
N ALA A 391 -27.83 17.36 17.36
CA ALA A 391 -28.52 16.48 18.30
C ALA A 391 -28.85 15.17 17.59
N SER A 392 -28.08 14.11 17.87
CA SER A 392 -28.20 12.79 17.26
C SER A 392 -29.33 11.97 17.90
N VAL A 393 -30.44 11.87 17.19
CA VAL A 393 -31.68 11.18 17.56
C VAL A 393 -31.73 9.80 16.89
N TYR A 394 -31.87 8.74 17.68
CA TYR A 394 -31.81 7.37 17.21
C TYR A 394 -33.18 6.87 16.76
N VAL A 395 -33.28 6.44 15.50
CA VAL A 395 -34.58 6.09 14.88
C VAL A 395 -34.85 4.58 14.96
N CYS A 396 -34.04 3.76 14.28
CA CYS A 396 -34.31 2.33 14.13
C CYS A 396 -34.37 1.57 15.46
N TRP A 397 -33.69 2.05 16.49
CA TRP A 397 -33.64 1.38 17.80
C TRP A 397 -35.00 1.42 18.52
N ILE A 398 -35.77 2.48 18.31
CA ILE A 398 -37.12 2.63 18.86
C ILE A 398 -38.04 1.56 18.25
N ASP A 399 -38.09 1.48 16.92
CA ASP A 399 -38.91 0.48 16.24
C ASP A 399 -38.43 -0.96 16.54
N SER A 400 -37.12 -1.18 16.65
CA SER A 400 -36.55 -2.49 17.02
C SER A 400 -36.98 -2.97 18.41
N LYS A 401 -37.24 -2.04 19.35
CA LYS A 401 -37.71 -2.36 20.70
C LYS A 401 -39.23 -2.49 20.78
N ILE A 402 -39.96 -1.69 19.99
CA ILE A 402 -41.42 -1.62 20.02
C ILE A 402 -42.06 -2.70 19.15
N ASP A 403 -41.55 -2.98 17.96
CA ASP A 403 -42.15 -3.93 17.02
C ASP A 403 -42.36 -5.34 17.63
N PRO A 404 -41.43 -5.90 18.43
CA PRO A 404 -41.69 -7.17 19.13
C PRO A 404 -42.85 -7.11 20.13
N LEU A 405 -43.04 -5.97 20.80
CA LEU A 405 -44.17 -5.76 21.72
C LEU A 405 -45.48 -5.66 20.94
N LEU A 406 -45.47 -4.97 19.79
CA LEU A 406 -46.60 -4.90 18.88
C LEU A 406 -46.94 -6.30 18.33
N GLU A 407 -45.96 -7.10 17.93
CA GLU A 407 -46.18 -8.46 17.44
C GLU A 407 -46.84 -9.34 18.49
N LYS A 408 -46.41 -9.23 19.75
CA LYS A 408 -47.05 -9.94 20.87
C LYS A 408 -48.53 -9.54 21.03
N ILE A 409 -48.84 -8.24 20.91
CA ILE A 409 -50.22 -7.75 20.96
C ILE A 409 -51.03 -8.25 19.75
N ILE A 410 -50.42 -8.34 18.56
CA ILE A 410 -51.07 -8.89 17.36
C ILE A 410 -51.45 -10.36 17.57
N THR A 411 -50.61 -11.13 18.27
CA THR A 411 -50.85 -12.56 18.52
C THR A 411 -51.75 -12.85 19.71
N GLU A 412 -51.69 -12.04 20.77
CA GLU A 412 -52.29 -12.34 22.08
C GLU A 412 -53.40 -11.35 22.50
N GLY A 413 -53.51 -10.19 21.85
CA GLY A 413 -54.44 -9.12 22.20
C GLY A 413 -55.84 -9.29 21.61
N SER A 414 -56.74 -8.33 21.91
CA SER A 414 -58.04 -8.26 21.21
C SER A 414 -57.86 -7.89 19.74
N GLU A 415 -58.81 -8.24 18.86
CA GLU A 415 -58.70 -7.89 17.43
C GLU A 415 -58.58 -6.36 17.20
N GLU A 416 -59.19 -5.55 18.07
CA GLU A 416 -59.05 -4.10 18.06
C GLU A 416 -57.60 -3.67 18.39
N GLN A 417 -57.01 -4.25 19.44
CA GLN A 417 -55.62 -3.99 19.79
C GLN A 417 -54.65 -4.50 18.71
N ALA A 418 -54.93 -5.66 18.12
CA ALA A 418 -54.15 -6.24 17.04
C ALA A 418 -54.19 -5.37 15.77
N ALA A 419 -55.37 -4.82 15.42
CA ALA A 419 -55.50 -3.89 14.30
C ALA A 419 -54.67 -2.61 14.51
N ILE A 420 -54.74 -2.01 15.71
CA ILE A 420 -53.92 -0.85 16.07
C ILE A 420 -52.42 -1.21 16.01
N ALA A 421 -52.03 -2.36 16.57
CA ALA A 421 -50.64 -2.80 16.59
C ALA A 421 -50.07 -3.04 15.18
N ARG A 422 -50.83 -3.66 14.26
CA ARG A 422 -50.45 -3.82 12.85
C ARG A 422 -50.22 -2.47 12.17
N GLU A 423 -51.03 -1.46 12.51
CA GLU A 423 -50.89 -0.12 11.94
C GLU A 423 -49.63 0.61 12.41
N LEU A 424 -49.19 0.37 13.65
CA LEU A 424 -48.06 1.06 14.30
C LEU A 424 -46.68 0.50 13.94
N LYS A 425 -46.61 -0.74 13.44
CA LYS A 425 -45.35 -1.41 13.08
C LYS A 425 -44.49 -0.55 12.15
N GLY A 426 -43.22 -0.33 12.55
CA GLY A 426 -42.25 0.47 11.79
C GLY A 426 -42.58 1.96 11.65
N LYS A 427 -43.49 2.52 12.46
CA LYS A 427 -43.89 3.95 12.40
C LYS A 427 -43.53 4.76 13.64
N VAL A 428 -43.28 4.11 14.78
CA VAL A 428 -43.16 4.83 16.06
C VAL A 428 -41.86 5.61 16.15
N GLY A 429 -40.74 5.04 15.68
CA GLY A 429 -39.46 5.73 15.59
C GLY A 429 -39.51 6.96 14.68
N ILE A 430 -40.17 6.84 13.53
CA ILE A 430 -40.40 7.95 12.59
C ILE A 430 -41.25 9.05 13.24
N ALA A 431 -42.39 8.68 13.86
CA ALA A 431 -43.26 9.64 14.54
C ALA A 431 -42.56 10.36 15.70
N ASN A 432 -41.67 9.68 16.43
CA ASN A 432 -40.84 10.29 17.47
C ASN A 432 -39.89 11.36 16.91
N CYS A 433 -39.24 11.07 15.78
CA CYS A 433 -38.39 12.05 15.10
C CYS A 433 -39.20 13.25 14.57
N GLN A 434 -40.40 13.01 14.03
CA GLN A 434 -41.31 14.07 13.60
C GLN A 434 -41.73 14.97 14.78
N ARG A 435 -42.02 14.38 15.94
CA ARG A 435 -42.33 15.10 17.19
C ARG A 435 -41.14 15.93 17.68
N ILE A 436 -39.93 15.38 17.61
CA ILE A 436 -38.70 16.11 17.95
C ILE A 436 -38.46 17.28 16.96
N TYR A 437 -38.68 17.07 15.66
CA TYR A 437 -38.56 18.12 14.65
C TYR A 437 -39.55 19.27 14.88
N ARG A 438 -40.76 18.98 15.37
CA ARG A 438 -41.73 19.99 15.81
C ARG A 438 -41.14 20.86 16.94
N GLN A 439 -40.52 20.26 17.96
CA GLN A 439 -39.89 21.01 19.04
C GLN A 439 -38.65 21.78 18.58
N PHE A 440 -37.83 21.19 17.72
CA PHE A 440 -36.70 21.87 17.10
C PHE A 440 -37.13 23.20 16.46
N LYS A 441 -38.15 23.16 15.60
CA LYS A 441 -38.68 24.38 14.97
C LYS A 441 -39.17 25.39 16.01
N LYS A 442 -39.86 24.94 17.06
CA LYS A 442 -40.36 25.83 18.14
C LYS A 442 -39.22 26.50 18.92
N ILE A 443 -38.20 25.76 19.31
CA ILE A 443 -37.08 26.26 20.12
C ILE A 443 -36.23 27.25 19.31
N PHE A 444 -35.84 26.88 18.09
CA PHE A 444 -34.89 27.64 17.27
C PHE A 444 -35.53 28.76 16.43
N SER A 445 -36.86 28.91 16.47
CA SER A 445 -37.56 30.12 15.98
C SER A 445 -38.01 31.07 17.10
N GLY A 446 -37.79 30.69 18.38
CA GLY A 446 -38.20 31.48 19.54
C GLY A 446 -37.35 32.74 19.76
N GLU A 447 -37.92 33.72 20.46
CA GLU A 447 -37.26 35.02 20.71
C GLU A 447 -35.88 34.90 21.38
N ARG A 448 -35.74 33.96 22.33
CA ARG A 448 -34.47 33.69 23.04
C ARG A 448 -33.36 33.32 22.06
N PHE A 449 -33.62 32.38 21.15
CA PHE A 449 -32.62 31.97 20.16
C PHE A 449 -32.40 33.04 19.08
N ASN A 450 -33.46 33.73 18.63
CA ASN A 450 -33.33 34.82 17.65
C ASN A 450 -32.39 35.94 18.15
N ALA A 451 -32.38 36.22 19.46
CA ALA A 451 -31.44 37.18 20.06
C ALA A 451 -29.98 36.71 20.00
N LEU A 452 -29.73 35.40 20.14
CA LEU A 452 -28.40 34.79 19.99
C LEU A 452 -27.98 34.72 18.52
N GLN A 453 -28.92 34.40 17.62
CA GLN A 453 -28.69 34.34 16.17
C GLN A 453 -28.24 35.68 15.60
N LYS A 454 -28.82 36.80 16.07
CA LYS A 454 -28.35 38.16 15.74
C LYS A 454 -26.90 38.43 16.17
N LYS A 455 -26.36 37.67 17.12
CA LYS A 455 -24.96 37.70 17.59
C LYS A 455 -24.10 36.61 16.93
N GLY A 456 -24.63 35.91 15.92
CA GLY A 456 -23.93 34.90 15.14
C GLY A 456 -24.17 33.45 15.58
N ALA A 457 -25.08 33.16 16.52
CA ALA A 457 -25.39 31.77 16.87
C ALA A 457 -25.92 30.98 15.67
N THR A 458 -25.54 29.70 15.60
CA THR A 458 -26.09 28.74 14.63
C THR A 458 -27.08 27.81 15.32
N ILE A 459 -27.99 27.24 14.54
CA ILE A 459 -29.02 26.34 15.07
C ILE A 459 -28.43 24.97 15.40
N GLN A 460 -28.90 24.32 16.47
CA GLN A 460 -28.54 22.92 16.74
C GLN A 460 -29.40 22.01 15.85
N ARG A 461 -28.82 21.49 14.76
CA ARG A 461 -29.53 20.67 13.78
C ARG A 461 -29.87 19.30 14.37
N PRO A 462 -31.11 18.79 14.22
CA PRO A 462 -31.40 17.38 14.47
C PRO A 462 -30.62 16.51 13.48
N LEU A 463 -29.98 15.47 13.99
CA LEU A 463 -29.27 14.46 13.22
C LEU A 463 -29.96 13.11 13.44
N TRP A 464 -30.50 12.51 12.38
CA TRP A 464 -31.13 11.19 12.43
C TRP A 464 -30.03 10.13 12.39
N ALA A 465 -29.87 9.40 13.49
CA ALA A 465 -28.84 8.38 13.68
C ALA A 465 -29.46 6.98 13.67
N ALA A 466 -28.63 5.97 13.39
CA ALA A 466 -29.07 4.57 13.22
C ALA A 466 -30.24 4.47 12.23
N THR A 467 -30.04 5.01 11.01
CA THR A 467 -31.06 5.04 9.95
C THR A 467 -31.04 3.82 9.05
N GLY A 468 -30.18 2.83 9.31
CA GLY A 468 -30.19 1.54 8.62
C GLY A 468 -31.32 0.65 9.16
N CYS A 469 -32.18 0.15 8.28
CA CYS A 469 -33.29 -0.70 8.69
C CYS A 469 -32.84 -2.13 8.97
N LYS A 470 -33.08 -2.61 10.20
CA LYS A 470 -32.76 -3.99 10.60
C LYS A 470 -33.86 -5.01 10.30
N ASN A 471 -35.03 -4.54 9.86
CA ASN A 471 -36.17 -5.41 9.57
C ASN A 471 -36.31 -5.59 8.06
N ASN A 472 -36.01 -6.80 7.57
CA ASN A 472 -36.03 -7.15 6.15
C ASN A 472 -37.44 -7.08 5.51
N GLN A 473 -38.49 -6.90 6.31
CA GLN A 473 -39.86 -6.67 5.81
C GLN A 473 -40.10 -5.20 5.42
N TYR A 474 -39.25 -4.29 5.87
CA TYR A 474 -39.33 -2.87 5.54
C TYR A 474 -38.34 -2.54 4.43
N SER A 475 -38.55 -1.41 3.75
CA SER A 475 -37.51 -0.88 2.89
C SER A 475 -36.29 -0.52 3.73
N ASP A 476 -35.11 -0.89 3.23
CA ASP A 476 -33.80 -0.50 3.75
C ASP A 476 -33.56 1.01 3.75
N THR A 477 -34.33 1.79 2.96
CA THR A 477 -34.28 3.27 2.93
C THR A 477 -35.41 3.95 3.72
N ILE A 478 -36.26 3.21 4.43
CA ILE A 478 -37.49 3.73 5.08
C ILE A 478 -37.26 4.97 5.95
N TYR A 479 -36.20 4.98 6.76
CA TYR A 479 -35.95 6.08 7.69
C TYR A 479 -35.43 7.33 7.00
N ILE A 480 -34.54 7.17 6.00
CA ILE A 480 -34.07 8.31 5.19
C ILE A 480 -35.28 8.91 4.48
N ASP A 481 -36.02 8.10 3.72
CA ASP A 481 -37.14 8.54 2.89
C ASP A 481 -38.26 9.23 3.68
N SER A 482 -38.39 8.92 4.97
CA SER A 482 -39.44 9.46 5.85
C SER A 482 -39.01 10.69 6.64
N LEU A 483 -37.71 11.00 6.71
CA LEU A 483 -37.16 12.02 7.62
C LEU A 483 -36.38 13.14 6.91
N ILE A 484 -36.45 13.22 5.58
CA ILE A 484 -35.88 14.35 4.82
C ILE A 484 -36.61 15.64 5.20
N GLY A 485 -35.86 16.65 5.63
CA GLY A 485 -36.40 17.97 5.97
C GLY A 485 -35.35 19.05 6.15
N GLU A 486 -35.80 20.30 6.10
CA GLU A 486 -34.93 21.47 6.23
C GLU A 486 -34.16 21.49 7.55
N ASN A 487 -32.87 21.83 7.47
CA ASN A 487 -31.96 21.99 8.59
C ASN A 487 -31.74 20.70 9.40
N THR A 488 -31.84 19.54 8.76
CA THR A 488 -31.58 18.24 9.39
C THR A 488 -30.34 17.57 8.80
N ILE A 489 -29.85 16.54 9.47
CA ILE A 489 -28.76 15.67 9.01
C ILE A 489 -29.27 14.23 9.08
N SER A 490 -28.93 13.39 8.12
CA SER A 490 -29.07 11.93 8.27
C SER A 490 -27.68 11.32 8.32
N SER A 491 -27.37 10.58 9.38
CA SER A 491 -26.12 9.86 9.53
C SER A 491 -26.32 8.41 9.14
N VAL A 492 -25.70 8.02 8.04
CA VAL A 492 -25.99 6.77 7.33
C VAL A 492 -24.77 5.86 7.33
N ASP A 493 -24.97 4.59 7.64
CA ASP A 493 -23.93 3.57 7.51
C ASP A 493 -23.64 3.27 6.02
N PRO A 494 -22.56 2.53 5.69
CA PRO A 494 -22.16 2.30 4.30
C PRO A 494 -23.22 1.57 3.47
N GLU A 495 -23.97 0.65 4.06
CA GLU A 495 -25.00 -0.14 3.38
C GLU A 495 -26.21 0.75 3.06
N THR A 496 -26.61 1.58 4.01
CA THR A 496 -27.72 2.53 3.85
C THR A 496 -27.37 3.64 2.86
N LEU A 497 -26.12 4.13 2.85
CA LEU A 497 -25.67 5.10 1.85
C LEU A 497 -25.80 4.52 0.43
N LYS A 498 -25.38 3.27 0.25
CA LYS A 498 -25.49 2.56 -1.03
C LYS A 498 -26.95 2.38 -1.44
N ALA A 499 -27.82 1.95 -0.53
CA ALA A 499 -29.26 1.82 -0.79
C ALA A 499 -29.90 3.17 -1.16
N ALA A 500 -29.53 4.25 -0.47
CA ALA A 500 -30.02 5.59 -0.75
C ALA A 500 -29.62 6.07 -2.17
N LEU A 501 -28.37 5.82 -2.57
CA LEU A 501 -27.89 6.14 -3.92
C LEU A 501 -28.57 5.30 -5.01
N ASP A 502 -28.88 4.03 -4.71
CA ASP A 502 -29.47 3.09 -5.66
C ASP A 502 -30.97 3.35 -5.86
N HIS A 503 -31.78 3.32 -4.80
CA HIS A 503 -33.24 3.23 -4.93
C HIS A 503 -34.07 4.03 -3.90
N SER A 504 -33.50 4.99 -3.16
CA SER A 504 -34.30 5.93 -2.34
C SER A 504 -35.36 6.67 -3.17
N SER A 505 -36.54 6.89 -2.57
CA SER A 505 -37.69 7.55 -3.20
C SER A 505 -37.67 9.08 -3.14
N ILE A 506 -36.72 9.68 -2.40
CA ILE A 506 -36.45 11.12 -2.26
C ILE A 506 -37.71 12.00 -2.26
N LYS A 507 -38.34 12.12 -1.09
CA LYS A 507 -39.47 13.02 -0.85
C LYS A 507 -39.29 13.75 0.47
N ALA A 508 -39.82 14.96 0.59
CA ALA A 508 -39.86 15.66 1.86
C ALA A 508 -40.74 14.88 2.85
N GLY A 509 -40.14 14.39 3.94
CA GLY A 509 -40.82 13.68 5.02
C GLY A 509 -41.14 14.56 6.23
N LEU A 510 -40.54 15.76 6.29
CA LEU A 510 -40.72 16.74 7.36
C LEU A 510 -41.05 18.13 6.79
N PRO A 511 -41.92 18.92 7.45
CA PRO A 511 -42.67 18.55 8.66
C PRO A 511 -43.86 17.62 8.37
N ALA A 512 -44.16 16.72 9.30
CA ALA A 512 -45.41 15.96 9.31
C ALA A 512 -46.54 16.74 10.00
N SER A 513 -47.79 16.28 9.83
CA SER A 513 -48.97 16.91 10.45
C SER A 513 -49.02 16.63 11.95
N ASP A 514 -49.31 17.65 12.77
CA ASP A 514 -49.44 17.51 14.23
C ASP A 514 -50.48 16.44 14.60
N ASN A 515 -51.59 16.39 13.87
CA ASN A 515 -52.64 15.39 14.10
C ASN A 515 -52.14 13.95 13.83
N GLU A 516 -51.28 13.75 12.83
CA GLU A 516 -50.73 12.43 12.50
C GLU A 516 -49.75 11.97 13.58
N ILE A 517 -48.88 12.89 14.04
CA ILE A 517 -47.92 12.64 15.11
C ILE A 517 -48.66 12.27 16.40
N ASP A 518 -49.61 13.10 16.83
CA ASP A 518 -50.31 12.90 18.10
C ASP A 518 -51.21 11.64 18.05
N LEU A 519 -51.74 11.28 16.88
CA LEU A 519 -52.53 10.05 16.69
C LEU A 519 -51.69 8.77 16.90
N VAL A 520 -50.45 8.73 16.41
CA VAL A 520 -49.55 7.58 16.60
C VAL A 520 -49.31 7.32 18.10
N PHE A 521 -48.98 8.36 18.87
CA PHE A 521 -48.75 8.20 20.31
C PHE A 521 -50.02 7.89 21.10
N SER A 522 -51.16 8.49 20.71
CA SER A 522 -52.45 8.18 21.33
C SER A 522 -52.82 6.71 21.13
N LYS A 523 -52.61 6.18 19.92
CA LYS A 523 -52.81 4.77 19.60
C LYS A 523 -51.87 3.85 20.37
N LEU A 524 -50.58 4.19 20.43
CA LEU A 524 -49.58 3.42 21.17
C LEU A 524 -49.91 3.33 22.67
N ALA A 525 -50.33 4.44 23.27
CA ALA A 525 -50.76 4.48 24.66
C ALA A 525 -52.06 3.68 24.89
N SER A 526 -53.01 3.71 23.94
CA SER A 526 -54.29 2.99 24.05
C SER A 526 -54.13 1.46 24.11
N ILE A 527 -53.03 0.94 23.57
CA ILE A 527 -52.67 -0.50 23.62
C ILE A 527 -51.67 -0.80 24.75
N GLY A 528 -51.43 0.14 25.65
CA GLY A 528 -50.66 -0.06 26.88
C GLY A 528 -49.14 0.03 26.74
N ILE A 529 -48.61 0.53 25.63
CA ILE A 529 -47.15 0.69 25.44
C ILE A 529 -46.73 2.11 25.86
N SER A 530 -45.88 2.21 26.89
CA SER A 530 -45.28 3.48 27.34
C SER A 530 -44.00 3.78 26.55
N LEU A 531 -44.05 4.80 25.69
CA LEU A 531 -42.85 5.26 24.99
C LEU A 531 -41.79 5.81 25.93
N GLN A 532 -42.20 6.48 27.02
CA GLN A 532 -41.27 7.06 27.99
C GLN A 532 -40.35 5.99 28.58
N ASN A 533 -40.93 4.92 29.14
CA ASN A 533 -40.17 3.82 29.74
C ASN A 533 -39.21 3.20 28.71
N ILE A 534 -39.68 2.99 27.49
CA ILE A 534 -38.87 2.44 26.40
C ILE A 534 -37.69 3.36 26.07
N THR A 535 -37.90 4.67 25.98
CA THR A 535 -36.83 5.62 25.66
C THR A 535 -35.81 5.80 26.78
N GLU A 536 -36.23 5.67 28.05
CA GLU A 536 -35.34 5.66 29.21
C GLU A 536 -34.48 4.39 29.23
N GLU A 537 -35.09 3.22 29.03
CA GLU A 537 -34.37 1.94 28.88
C GLU A 537 -33.38 1.98 27.71
N LEU A 538 -33.79 2.50 26.55
CA LEU A 538 -32.93 2.58 25.36
C LEU A 538 -31.70 3.48 25.57
N GLN A 539 -31.80 4.54 26.38
CA GLN A 539 -30.65 5.38 26.69
C GLN A 539 -29.59 4.60 27.48
N GLU A 540 -29.99 3.93 28.55
CA GLU A 540 -29.09 3.12 29.37
C GLU A 540 -28.55 1.92 28.57
N GLU A 541 -29.39 1.23 27.79
CA GLU A 541 -28.95 0.15 26.89
C GLU A 541 -27.94 0.65 25.85
N GLY A 542 -28.10 1.89 25.36
CA GLY A 542 -27.18 2.51 24.42
C GLY A 542 -25.82 2.83 25.01
N VAL A 543 -25.78 3.41 26.22
CA VAL A 543 -24.53 3.63 26.96
C VAL A 543 -23.81 2.29 27.18
N ASN A 544 -24.53 1.28 27.68
CA ASN A 544 -23.98 -0.05 27.91
C ASN A 544 -23.48 -0.72 26.62
N THR A 545 -24.20 -0.57 25.50
CA THR A 545 -23.78 -1.11 24.20
C THR A 545 -22.45 -0.51 23.76
N PHE A 546 -22.29 0.81 23.90
CA PHE A 546 -21.07 1.52 23.53
C PHE A 546 -19.91 1.22 24.48
N GLU A 547 -20.16 1.14 25.79
CA GLU A 547 -19.16 0.73 26.77
C GLU A 547 -18.67 -0.71 26.52
N ASN A 548 -19.58 -1.64 26.24
CA ASN A 548 -19.22 -3.02 25.91
C ASN A 548 -18.39 -3.10 24.62
N ALA A 549 -18.76 -2.35 23.59
CA ALA A 549 -17.99 -2.28 22.34
C ALA A 549 -16.58 -1.70 22.57
N PHE A 550 -16.48 -0.65 23.39
CA PHE A 550 -15.22 -0.03 23.78
C PHE A 550 -14.31 -0.98 24.56
N ASN A 551 -14.84 -1.63 25.61
CA ASN A 551 -14.11 -2.59 26.42
C ASN A 551 -13.66 -3.81 25.60
N SER A 552 -14.51 -4.31 24.68
CA SER A 552 -14.13 -5.38 23.76
C SER A 552 -12.96 -4.95 22.87
N MET A 553 -13.00 -3.75 22.30
CA MET A 553 -11.93 -3.21 21.46
C MET A 553 -10.62 -3.06 22.26
N LEU A 554 -10.66 -2.54 23.48
CA LEU A 554 -9.49 -2.46 24.35
C LEU A 554 -8.93 -3.85 24.66
N GLY A 555 -9.80 -4.84 24.90
CA GLY A 555 -9.41 -6.24 25.08
C GLY A 555 -8.71 -6.82 23.85
N ASP A 556 -9.17 -6.50 22.64
CA ASP A 556 -8.54 -6.95 21.40
C ASP A 556 -7.20 -6.24 21.14
N LEU A 557 -7.09 -4.94 21.43
CA LEU A 557 -5.82 -4.21 21.42
C LEU A 557 -4.81 -4.83 22.40
N ASN A 558 -5.28 -5.27 23.57
CA ASN A 558 -4.43 -5.95 24.55
C ASN A 558 -3.92 -7.29 24.01
N LYS A 559 -4.80 -8.10 23.41
CA LYS A 559 -4.40 -9.36 22.76
C LYS A 559 -3.35 -9.13 21.67
N ARG A 560 -3.50 -8.09 20.84
CA ARG A 560 -2.52 -7.75 19.79
C ARG A 560 -1.17 -7.34 20.40
N SER A 561 -1.19 -6.52 21.45
CA SER A 561 0.02 -6.13 22.18
C SER A 561 0.70 -7.33 22.84
N ASP A 562 -0.07 -8.26 23.42
CA ASP A 562 0.43 -9.51 24.02
C ASP A 562 1.05 -10.45 22.98
N ILE A 563 0.47 -10.52 21.77
CA ILE A 563 1.04 -11.29 20.65
C ILE A 563 2.41 -10.71 20.27
N LEU A 564 2.52 -9.40 20.13
CA LEU A 564 3.79 -8.74 19.82
C LEU A 564 4.83 -8.97 20.93
N LYS A 565 4.41 -8.85 22.20
CA LYS A 565 5.26 -9.15 23.35
C LYS A 565 5.80 -10.57 23.32
N LYS A 566 4.95 -11.56 23.02
CA LYS A 566 5.35 -12.96 22.86
C LYS A 566 6.29 -13.15 21.67
N SER A 567 6.02 -12.46 20.57
CA SER A 567 6.81 -12.54 19.33
C SER A 567 8.25 -12.06 19.53
N LEU A 568 8.48 -11.04 20.37
CA LEU A 568 9.82 -10.57 20.72
C LEU A 568 10.51 -11.37 21.84
N GLY A 569 9.80 -12.28 22.51
CA GLY A 569 10.36 -13.15 23.55
C GLY A 569 11.12 -12.38 24.63
N ASP A 570 12.38 -12.75 24.83
CA ASP A 570 13.30 -12.20 25.84
C ASP A 570 13.75 -10.76 25.53
N LEU A 571 13.56 -10.27 24.31
CA LEU A 571 13.95 -8.91 23.93
C LEU A 571 12.94 -7.83 24.35
N TYR A 572 11.68 -8.17 24.56
CA TYR A 572 10.60 -7.18 24.71
C TYR A 572 10.86 -6.16 25.83
N ASP A 573 11.20 -6.62 27.04
CA ASP A 573 11.36 -5.73 28.20
C ASP A 573 12.56 -4.77 28.00
N GLN A 574 13.64 -5.24 27.37
CA GLN A 574 14.79 -4.39 27.07
C GLN A 574 14.51 -3.43 25.91
N VAL A 575 13.74 -3.85 24.90
CA VAL A 575 13.25 -2.97 23.83
C VAL A 575 12.42 -1.84 24.41
N MET A 576 11.45 -2.15 25.27
CA MET A 576 10.63 -1.15 25.96
C MET A 576 11.48 -0.19 26.80
N SER A 577 12.46 -0.70 27.56
CA SER A 577 13.38 0.12 28.35
C SER A 577 14.21 1.07 27.49
N ASN A 578 14.78 0.57 26.39
CA ASN A 578 15.56 1.40 25.48
C ASN A 578 14.69 2.40 24.70
N PHE A 579 13.44 2.05 24.38
CA PHE A 579 12.48 2.97 23.78
C PHE A 579 12.26 4.19 24.69
N LYS A 580 12.06 3.95 25.99
CA LYS A 580 11.92 5.03 26.97
C LYS A 580 13.17 5.92 27.03
N LYS A 581 14.37 5.34 26.94
CA LYS A 581 15.62 6.12 26.88
C LYS A 581 15.73 6.97 25.62
N ILE A 582 15.30 6.45 24.46
CA ILE A 582 15.27 7.23 23.21
C ILE A 582 14.36 8.46 23.35
N GLU A 583 13.20 8.28 23.99
CA GLU A 583 12.26 9.37 24.28
C GLU A 583 12.81 10.37 25.30
N GLU A 584 13.31 9.90 26.45
CA GLU A 584 13.89 10.73 27.53
C GLU A 584 15.10 11.56 27.03
N ASN A 585 15.93 11.00 26.14
CA ASN A 585 17.10 11.68 25.57
C ASN A 585 16.78 12.49 24.30
N SER A 586 15.50 12.58 23.91
CA SER A 586 15.03 13.31 22.73
C SER A 586 15.80 12.93 21.46
N ILE A 587 16.16 11.66 21.29
CA ILE A 587 17.03 11.21 20.21
C ILE A 587 16.43 11.53 18.84
N LEU A 588 15.17 11.21 18.61
CA LEU A 588 14.51 11.49 17.34
C LEU A 588 14.43 13.01 17.04
N PRO A 589 13.94 13.88 17.94
CA PRO A 589 14.06 15.33 17.77
C PRO A 589 15.48 15.82 17.44
N ARG A 590 16.51 15.26 18.09
CA ARG A 590 17.92 15.64 17.88
C ARG A 590 18.46 15.17 16.53
N ILE A 591 18.04 14.01 16.02
CA ILE A 591 18.33 13.57 14.64
C ILE A 591 17.79 14.59 13.64
N PHE A 592 16.53 15.01 13.79
CA PHE A 592 15.93 16.04 12.92
C PHE A 592 16.57 17.42 13.08
N ALA A 593 17.09 17.73 14.27
CA ALA A 593 17.90 18.93 14.51
C ALA A 593 19.35 18.81 14.01
N LYS A 594 19.72 17.70 13.36
CA LYS A 594 21.06 17.40 12.83
C LYS A 594 22.15 17.47 13.89
N ASP A 595 21.86 17.00 15.10
CA ASP A 595 22.80 16.94 16.22
C ASP A 595 23.71 15.70 16.12
N PRO A 596 25.02 15.87 15.85
CA PRO A 596 25.94 14.74 15.69
C PRO A 596 26.23 14.00 17.00
N THR A 597 25.97 14.63 18.15
CA THR A 597 26.19 14.02 19.48
C THR A 597 25.22 12.88 19.79
N VAL A 598 24.26 12.61 18.90
CA VAL A 598 23.43 11.40 18.92
C VAL A 598 24.24 10.13 18.67
N TRP A 599 25.32 10.21 17.87
CA TRP A 599 26.08 9.02 17.45
C TRP A 599 27.50 8.98 18.00
N THR A 600 28.14 10.14 18.16
CA THR A 600 29.54 10.20 18.60
C THR A 600 29.86 11.51 19.31
N PHE A 601 30.80 11.46 20.25
CA PHE A 601 31.39 12.65 20.86
C PHE A 601 32.68 13.10 20.16
N ASP A 602 33.10 12.42 19.09
CA ASP A 602 34.22 12.86 18.26
C ASP A 602 33.83 14.08 17.42
N ILE A 603 34.35 15.24 17.82
CA ILE A 603 34.08 16.53 17.20
C ILE A 603 34.58 16.57 15.74
N GLN A 604 35.58 15.76 15.37
CA GLN A 604 36.08 15.71 14.00
C GLN A 604 35.05 15.15 13.01
N ALA A 605 34.15 14.27 13.48
CA ALA A 605 33.09 13.69 12.66
C ALA A 605 31.89 14.64 12.44
N TYR A 606 31.76 15.73 13.22
CA TYR A 606 30.55 16.56 13.23
C TYR A 606 30.24 17.23 11.89
N PRO A 607 31.21 17.83 11.16
CA PRO A 607 30.93 18.43 9.87
C PRO A 607 30.42 17.40 8.85
N GLU A 608 31.03 16.21 8.82
CA GLU A 608 30.59 15.14 7.92
C GLU A 608 29.17 14.69 8.24
N ILE A 609 28.86 14.41 9.52
CA ILE A 609 27.51 13.98 9.93
C ILE A 609 26.46 15.01 9.51
N ARG A 610 26.67 16.29 9.81
CA ARG A 610 25.71 17.35 9.43
C ARG A 610 25.52 17.44 7.91
N ASN A 611 26.59 17.22 7.16
CA ASN A 611 26.56 17.18 5.70
C ASN A 611 26.01 15.86 5.13
N ARG A 612 25.61 14.88 5.94
CA ARG A 612 25.06 13.61 5.47
C ARG A 612 23.60 13.38 5.87
N LEU A 613 22.99 14.34 6.56
CA LEU A 613 21.60 14.29 7.03
C LEU A 613 20.61 14.99 6.08
N GLY A 614 20.97 15.19 4.80
CA GLY A 614 20.04 15.72 3.79
C GLY A 614 18.90 14.77 3.44
N TRP A 615 19.04 13.46 3.73
CA TRP A 615 18.05 12.44 3.39
C TRP A 615 16.72 12.61 4.12
N LEU A 616 16.72 13.23 5.32
CA LEU A 616 15.52 13.56 6.07
C LEU A 616 14.52 14.38 5.24
N ASP A 617 15.03 15.26 4.38
CA ASP A 617 14.25 16.17 3.55
C ASP A 617 14.30 15.81 2.04
N ALA A 618 14.95 14.69 1.69
CA ALA A 618 15.20 14.35 0.28
C ALA A 618 13.92 14.20 -0.53
N HIS A 619 12.84 13.70 0.06
CA HIS A 619 11.54 13.60 -0.59
C HIS A 619 11.00 14.97 -1.06
N MET A 620 11.21 16.03 -0.27
CA MET A 620 10.79 17.39 -0.64
C MET A 620 11.64 17.96 -1.78
N ASN A 621 12.92 17.62 -1.81
CA ASN A 621 13.83 18.06 -2.86
C ASN A 621 13.56 17.33 -4.18
N THR A 622 13.42 16.00 -4.14
CA THR A 622 13.11 15.18 -5.32
C THR A 622 11.75 15.53 -5.92
N ALA A 623 10.77 15.97 -5.12
CA ALA A 623 9.47 16.43 -5.61
C ALA A 623 9.58 17.59 -6.62
N LYS A 624 10.65 18.38 -6.59
CA LYS A 624 10.89 19.47 -7.55
C LYS A 624 11.26 18.97 -8.95
N ASN A 625 11.73 17.73 -9.07
CA ASN A 625 12.19 17.13 -10.33
C ASN A 625 11.16 16.22 -11.00
N ILE A 626 9.93 16.12 -10.47
CA ILE A 626 8.87 15.23 -11.02
C ILE A 626 8.67 15.44 -12.52
N GLU A 627 8.52 16.70 -12.96
CA GLU A 627 8.27 17.02 -14.37
C GLU A 627 9.50 16.74 -15.25
N GLU A 628 10.70 16.93 -14.72
CA GLU A 628 11.94 16.57 -15.41
C GLU A 628 12.01 15.06 -15.65
N PHE A 629 11.72 14.23 -14.64
CA PHE A 629 11.75 12.77 -14.77
C PHE A 629 10.71 12.26 -15.77
N ARG A 630 9.49 12.82 -15.73
CA ARG A 630 8.43 12.53 -16.72
C ARG A 630 8.85 12.91 -18.13
N SER A 631 9.51 14.06 -18.28
CA SER A 631 10.03 14.53 -19.57
C SER A 631 11.13 13.60 -20.11
N ILE A 632 12.04 13.12 -19.26
CA ILE A 632 13.09 12.16 -19.66
C ILE A 632 12.46 10.87 -20.18
N LEU A 633 11.54 10.26 -19.42
CA LEU A 633 10.83 9.05 -19.84
C LEU A 633 10.12 9.24 -21.18
N LYS A 634 9.38 10.34 -21.33
CA LYS A 634 8.66 10.66 -22.57
C LYS A 634 9.61 10.74 -23.75
N SER A 635 10.72 11.46 -23.59
CA SER A 635 11.71 11.67 -24.64
C SER A 635 12.41 10.37 -25.06
N LEU A 636 12.71 9.48 -24.11
CA LEU A 636 13.27 8.16 -24.42
C LEU A 636 12.31 7.30 -25.23
N LYS A 637 11.00 7.34 -24.91
CA LYS A 637 9.96 6.63 -25.67
C LYS A 637 9.82 7.18 -27.09
N GLU A 638 9.88 8.50 -27.26
CA GLU A 638 9.83 9.16 -28.57
C GLU A 638 11.02 8.75 -29.46
N ASP A 639 12.19 8.56 -28.86
CA ASP A 639 13.41 8.10 -29.55
C ASP A 639 13.45 6.57 -29.78
N GLY A 640 12.41 5.83 -29.38
CA GLY A 640 12.30 4.39 -29.59
C GLY A 640 13.19 3.55 -28.66
N ILE A 641 13.67 4.11 -27.55
CA ILE A 641 14.44 3.39 -26.54
C ILE A 641 13.52 2.40 -25.81
N ARG A 642 14.00 1.15 -25.66
CA ARG A 642 13.26 0.06 -24.98
C ARG A 642 14.03 -0.55 -23.82
N LYS A 643 15.32 -0.25 -23.69
CA LYS A 643 16.18 -0.82 -22.65
C LYS A 643 16.94 0.27 -21.92
N VAL A 644 17.12 0.07 -20.63
CA VAL A 644 17.88 0.94 -19.73
C VAL A 644 18.93 0.08 -19.05
N LEU A 645 20.19 0.43 -19.22
CA LEU A 645 21.31 -0.23 -18.54
C LEU A 645 21.93 0.74 -17.54
N LEU A 646 21.77 0.47 -16.25
CA LEU A 646 22.35 1.30 -15.19
C LEU A 646 23.71 0.75 -14.80
N LEU A 647 24.74 1.59 -14.96
CA LEU A 647 26.13 1.33 -14.61
C LEU A 647 26.44 2.08 -13.31
N GLY A 648 26.47 1.37 -12.20
CA GLY A 648 26.54 1.96 -10.86
C GLY A 648 27.09 0.99 -9.81
N MET A 649 27.30 1.48 -8.60
CA MET A 649 27.81 0.67 -7.50
C MET A 649 27.23 1.12 -6.14
N GLY A 650 26.93 0.16 -5.26
CA GLY A 650 26.42 0.41 -3.92
C GLY A 650 25.07 1.16 -3.95
N GLY A 651 24.96 2.27 -3.21
CA GLY A 651 23.69 3.00 -3.08
C GLY A 651 23.18 3.63 -4.38
N SER A 652 24.05 3.71 -5.39
CA SER A 652 23.72 4.18 -6.73
C SER A 652 23.18 3.08 -7.66
N SER A 653 23.18 1.80 -7.24
CA SER A 653 22.68 0.64 -7.99
C SER A 653 21.63 -0.20 -7.24
N LEU A 654 21.78 -0.39 -5.92
CA LEU A 654 20.97 -1.33 -5.14
C LEU A 654 19.49 -0.96 -5.07
N ALA A 655 19.14 0.28 -4.69
CA ALA A 655 17.74 0.69 -4.61
C ALA A 655 17.03 0.64 -5.99
N PRO A 656 17.66 1.11 -7.10
CA PRO A 656 17.15 0.87 -8.45
C PRO A 656 16.92 -0.60 -8.79
N GLU A 657 17.85 -1.48 -8.41
CA GLU A 657 17.71 -2.92 -8.66
C GLU A 657 16.54 -3.52 -7.90
N VAL A 658 16.37 -3.18 -6.61
CA VAL A 658 15.20 -3.61 -5.84
C VAL A 658 13.92 -3.24 -6.58
N MET A 659 13.79 -1.98 -6.99
CA MET A 659 12.60 -1.48 -7.70
C MET A 659 12.41 -2.18 -9.05
N ALA A 660 13.47 -2.36 -9.84
CA ALA A 660 13.41 -3.07 -11.12
C ALA A 660 12.97 -4.53 -10.95
N LEU A 661 13.46 -5.21 -9.91
CA LEU A 661 13.15 -6.62 -9.64
C LEU A 661 11.76 -6.82 -9.02
N THR A 662 11.26 -5.86 -8.23
CA THR A 662 9.91 -5.92 -7.65
C THR A 662 8.83 -5.56 -8.67
N PHE A 663 9.13 -4.65 -9.62
CA PHE A 663 8.15 -4.08 -10.55
C PHE A 663 8.38 -4.48 -12.03
N LYS A 664 8.76 -5.75 -12.27
CA LYS A 664 9.23 -6.29 -13.57
C LYS A 664 8.28 -6.20 -14.77
N GLU A 665 7.00 -5.86 -14.58
CA GLU A 665 5.96 -5.93 -15.63
C GLU A 665 5.13 -4.65 -15.81
N ILE A 666 5.58 -3.53 -15.25
CA ILE A 666 4.81 -2.27 -15.31
C ILE A 666 5.02 -1.49 -16.63
N SER A 667 6.14 -1.72 -17.32
CA SER A 667 6.53 -0.95 -18.51
C SER A 667 7.21 -1.81 -19.57
N ASP A 668 7.10 -1.35 -20.82
CA ASP A 668 7.84 -1.89 -21.96
C ASP A 668 9.36 -1.60 -21.87
N LEU A 669 9.75 -0.56 -21.12
CA LEU A 669 11.15 -0.26 -20.83
C LEU A 669 11.69 -1.16 -19.73
N LYS A 670 12.73 -1.94 -20.06
CA LYS A 670 13.40 -2.84 -19.11
C LYS A 670 14.64 -2.18 -18.53
N LEU A 671 14.75 -2.16 -17.20
CA LEU A 671 15.92 -1.68 -16.47
C LEU A 671 16.73 -2.88 -15.97
N GLU A 672 18.01 -2.92 -16.34
CA GLU A 672 18.99 -3.86 -15.80
C GLU A 672 20.15 -3.09 -15.16
N ILE A 673 20.77 -3.69 -14.15
CA ILE A 673 21.83 -3.09 -13.34
C ILE A 673 23.11 -3.89 -13.55
N VAL A 674 24.20 -3.20 -13.86
CA VAL A 674 25.55 -3.75 -13.87
C VAL A 674 26.34 -3.08 -12.75
N ASP A 675 26.52 -3.83 -11.66
CA ASP A 675 27.34 -3.47 -10.50
C ASP A 675 28.44 -4.49 -10.23
N SER A 676 28.90 -5.15 -11.31
CA SER A 676 30.01 -6.10 -11.30
C SER A 676 31.06 -5.75 -12.35
N THR A 677 32.29 -6.18 -12.07
CA THR A 677 33.43 -6.12 -13.00
C THR A 677 33.76 -7.49 -13.59
N ASP A 678 32.96 -8.52 -13.27
CA ASP A 678 33.10 -9.83 -13.91
C ASP A 678 32.89 -9.69 -15.43
N PRO A 679 33.86 -10.13 -16.26
CA PRO A 679 33.78 -9.96 -17.71
C PRO A 679 32.59 -10.72 -18.33
N GLY A 680 32.16 -11.83 -17.73
CA GLY A 680 30.98 -12.57 -18.20
C GLY A 680 29.71 -11.73 -18.13
N GLN A 681 29.45 -11.08 -17.00
CA GLN A 681 28.32 -10.17 -16.81
C GLN A 681 28.41 -8.93 -17.69
N VAL A 682 29.60 -8.34 -17.86
CA VAL A 682 29.79 -7.18 -18.75
C VAL A 682 29.43 -7.54 -20.20
N LEU A 683 29.91 -8.69 -20.68
CA LEU A 683 29.62 -9.18 -22.03
C LEU A 683 28.15 -9.60 -22.20
N GLU A 684 27.55 -10.23 -21.19
CA GLU A 684 26.13 -10.58 -21.20
C GLU A 684 25.25 -9.32 -21.28
N ALA A 685 25.57 -8.30 -20.49
CA ALA A 685 24.89 -7.01 -20.53
C ALA A 685 25.03 -6.31 -21.90
N ASP A 686 26.23 -6.29 -22.49
CA ASP A 686 26.45 -5.75 -23.85
C ASP A 686 25.64 -6.51 -24.91
N HIS A 687 25.61 -7.83 -24.83
CA HIS A 687 24.84 -8.65 -25.76
C HIS A 687 23.31 -8.46 -25.57
N SER A 688 22.83 -8.38 -24.34
CA SER A 688 21.41 -8.22 -24.04
C SER A 688 20.91 -6.78 -24.24
N HIS A 689 21.80 -5.78 -24.34
CA HIS A 689 21.48 -4.37 -24.51
C HIS A 689 22.10 -3.75 -25.77
N PRO A 690 21.59 -4.09 -26.97
CA PRO A 690 22.10 -3.50 -28.20
C PRO A 690 21.94 -1.98 -28.17
N THR A 691 23.01 -1.27 -28.53
CA THR A 691 23.14 0.19 -28.32
C THR A 691 22.00 0.99 -28.95
N SER A 692 21.50 0.58 -30.12
CA SER A 692 20.46 1.31 -30.85
C SER A 692 19.12 1.42 -30.13
N GLU A 693 18.84 0.55 -29.15
CA GLU A 693 17.58 0.55 -28.38
C GLU A 693 17.80 0.79 -26.88
N THR A 694 19.03 1.10 -26.47
CA THR A 694 19.45 1.18 -25.08
C THR A 694 19.84 2.61 -24.69
N VAL A 695 19.40 3.06 -23.52
CA VAL A 695 20.00 4.20 -22.82
C VAL A 695 20.82 3.70 -21.63
N TYR A 696 22.03 4.24 -21.46
CA TYR A 696 22.94 3.93 -20.37
C TYR A 696 22.84 5.00 -19.28
N ILE A 697 22.68 4.58 -18.03
CA ILE A 697 22.70 5.49 -16.87
C ILE A 697 24.03 5.31 -16.16
N ILE A 698 24.87 6.33 -16.17
CA ILE A 698 26.10 6.37 -15.37
C ILE A 698 25.76 6.95 -14.01
N SER A 699 25.76 6.10 -12.99
CA SER A 699 25.26 6.42 -11.66
C SER A 699 26.41 6.44 -10.65
N SER A 700 26.91 7.64 -10.33
CA SER A 700 28.00 7.80 -9.36
C SER A 700 28.00 9.17 -8.70
N LYS A 701 28.00 9.19 -7.36
CA LYS A 701 28.11 10.43 -6.57
C LYS A 701 29.43 11.15 -6.77
N SER A 702 30.56 10.45 -6.71
CA SER A 702 31.88 11.07 -6.84
C SER A 702 32.36 11.18 -8.29
N GLY A 703 31.86 10.30 -9.17
CA GLY A 703 32.35 10.15 -10.54
C GLY A 703 33.73 9.49 -10.67
N GLY A 704 34.33 9.03 -9.56
CA GLY A 704 35.68 8.45 -9.51
C GLY A 704 35.73 6.96 -9.15
N THR A 705 34.59 6.29 -9.04
CA THR A 705 34.52 4.86 -8.72
C THR A 705 35.11 4.04 -9.87
N ALA A 706 36.15 3.24 -9.61
CA ALA A 706 36.93 2.54 -10.63
C ALA A 706 36.07 1.61 -11.49
N GLU A 707 35.13 0.90 -10.88
CA GLU A 707 34.20 -0.01 -11.53
C GLU A 707 33.30 0.75 -12.51
N VAL A 708 32.68 1.84 -12.06
CA VAL A 708 31.79 2.67 -12.89
C VAL A 708 32.57 3.31 -14.04
N ARG A 709 33.83 3.69 -13.82
CA ARG A 709 34.68 4.25 -14.87
C ARG A 709 35.04 3.20 -15.92
N ALA A 710 35.45 2.00 -15.52
CA ALA A 710 35.73 0.91 -16.45
C ALA A 710 34.50 0.54 -17.30
N LEU A 711 33.31 0.48 -16.67
CA LEU A 711 32.04 0.25 -17.37
C LEU A 711 31.70 1.39 -18.34
N LEU A 712 31.87 2.65 -17.91
CA LEU A 712 31.66 3.81 -18.78
C LEU A 712 32.59 3.75 -19.99
N ASP A 713 33.89 3.55 -19.79
CA ASP A 713 34.88 3.51 -20.87
C ASP A 713 34.54 2.39 -21.88
N TYR A 714 34.13 1.22 -21.39
CA TYR A 714 33.67 0.11 -22.22
C TYR A 714 32.40 0.46 -23.02
N PHE A 715 31.29 0.75 -22.35
CA PHE A 715 29.99 0.95 -23.02
C PHE A 715 29.95 2.21 -23.88
N TYR A 716 30.69 3.26 -23.51
CA TYR A 716 30.81 4.45 -24.37
C TYR A 716 31.59 4.15 -25.64
N GLN A 717 32.65 3.34 -25.57
CA GLN A 717 33.36 2.88 -26.78
C GLN A 717 32.44 2.05 -27.68
N ARG A 718 31.67 1.11 -27.12
CA ARG A 718 30.66 0.33 -27.87
C ARG A 718 29.62 1.21 -28.55
N ALA A 719 29.15 2.23 -27.83
CA ALA A 719 28.20 3.19 -28.36
C ALA A 719 28.81 4.06 -29.48
N LYS A 720 30.07 4.48 -29.32
CA LYS A 720 30.80 5.23 -30.34
C LYS A 720 31.02 4.39 -31.61
N ASP A 721 31.35 3.12 -31.47
CA ASP A 721 31.54 2.20 -32.59
C ASP A 721 30.24 2.00 -33.39
N THR A 722 29.09 2.06 -32.72
CA THR A 722 27.77 1.80 -33.33
C THR A 722 27.08 3.08 -33.83
N LEU A 723 27.15 4.17 -33.07
CA LEU A 723 26.37 5.40 -33.26
C LEU A 723 27.22 6.62 -33.68
N GLY A 724 28.55 6.50 -33.66
CA GLY A 724 29.47 7.58 -33.97
C GLY A 724 29.30 8.77 -33.01
N GLU A 725 29.23 9.97 -33.56
CA GLU A 725 29.07 11.23 -32.80
C GLU A 725 27.78 11.31 -31.97
N LYS A 726 26.80 10.43 -32.23
CA LYS A 726 25.55 10.38 -31.46
C LYS A 726 25.64 9.54 -30.19
N ALA A 727 26.80 8.96 -29.86
CA ALA A 727 26.95 8.12 -28.67
C ALA A 727 26.38 8.78 -27.41
N GLY A 728 26.71 10.05 -27.14
CA GLY A 728 26.24 10.80 -25.97
C GLY A 728 24.71 10.90 -25.84
N SER A 729 23.93 10.85 -26.92
CA SER A 729 22.46 10.93 -26.84
C SER A 729 21.81 9.69 -26.21
N HIS A 730 22.59 8.63 -26.00
CA HIS A 730 22.22 7.39 -25.31
C HIS A 730 22.74 7.31 -23.88
N PHE A 731 23.31 8.39 -23.32
CA PHE A 731 23.83 8.40 -21.94
C PHE A 731 23.14 9.43 -21.07
N ILE A 732 22.86 9.04 -19.83
CA ILE A 732 22.37 9.88 -18.75
C ILE A 732 23.36 9.79 -17.59
N ALA A 733 23.77 10.93 -17.03
CA ALA A 733 24.54 10.95 -15.80
C ALA A 733 23.65 11.28 -14.60
N ILE A 734 23.75 10.50 -13.52
CA ILE A 734 23.21 10.84 -12.20
C ILE A 734 24.39 11.03 -11.26
N THR A 735 24.59 12.26 -10.77
CA THR A 735 25.78 12.63 -9.99
C THR A 735 25.54 13.83 -9.08
N ASP A 736 26.49 14.10 -8.18
CA ASP A 736 26.46 15.32 -7.36
C ASP A 736 27.03 16.52 -8.16
N PRO A 737 26.69 17.77 -7.81
CA PRO A 737 27.22 18.95 -8.48
C PRO A 737 28.74 19.08 -8.36
N GLY A 738 29.42 19.45 -9.45
CA GLY A 738 30.85 19.74 -9.51
C GLY A 738 31.76 18.52 -9.68
N THR A 739 31.21 17.33 -9.91
CA THR A 739 31.97 16.07 -9.93
C THR A 739 32.76 15.87 -11.22
N GLN A 740 33.63 14.84 -11.24
CA GLN A 740 34.28 14.42 -12.48
C GLN A 740 33.27 13.89 -13.49
N LEU A 741 32.25 13.15 -13.05
CA LEU A 741 31.22 12.61 -13.93
C LEU A 741 30.38 13.72 -14.58
N GLU A 742 30.07 14.80 -13.85
CA GLU A 742 29.37 15.94 -14.45
C GLU A 742 30.19 16.56 -15.60
N ARG A 743 31.51 16.69 -15.42
CA ARG A 743 32.42 17.23 -16.45
C ARG A 743 32.51 16.29 -17.66
N ILE A 744 32.72 15.00 -17.42
CA ILE A 744 32.77 13.98 -18.48
C ILE A 744 31.44 13.96 -19.26
N ALA A 745 30.31 14.00 -18.58
CA ALA A 745 29.00 14.01 -19.22
C ALA A 745 28.81 15.23 -20.13
N LYS A 746 29.32 16.41 -19.74
CA LYS A 746 29.33 17.60 -20.60
C LYS A 746 30.27 17.45 -21.79
N GLU A 747 31.48 16.94 -21.57
CA GLU A 747 32.49 16.73 -22.62
C GLU A 747 32.03 15.71 -23.68
N LEU A 748 31.34 14.65 -23.23
CA LEU A 748 30.81 13.58 -24.07
C LEU A 748 29.38 13.85 -24.58
N ASN A 749 28.84 15.05 -24.36
CA ASN A 749 27.50 15.47 -24.79
C ASN A 749 26.39 14.47 -24.39
N PHE A 750 26.38 14.06 -23.12
CA PHE A 750 25.33 13.20 -22.58
C PHE A 750 23.96 13.85 -22.72
N ARG A 751 22.94 13.02 -23.00
CA ARG A 751 21.55 13.44 -23.19
C ARG A 751 21.03 14.25 -22.01
N ASN A 752 21.28 13.76 -20.79
CA ASN A 752 20.82 14.38 -19.56
C ASN A 752 21.89 14.29 -18.48
N ILE A 753 21.96 15.33 -17.65
CA ILE A 753 22.77 15.38 -16.43
C ILE A 753 21.81 15.71 -15.30
N VAL A 754 21.55 14.73 -14.44
CA VAL A 754 20.59 14.84 -13.34
C VAL A 754 21.37 14.96 -12.04
N LEU A 755 21.26 16.13 -11.42
CA LEU A 755 22.01 16.46 -10.21
C LEU A 755 21.24 16.04 -8.94
N SER A 756 21.94 15.43 -8.00
CA SER A 756 21.41 15.07 -6.68
C SER A 756 21.89 16.04 -5.59
N ASP A 757 21.31 15.95 -4.40
CA ASP A 757 21.77 16.67 -3.21
C ASP A 757 23.06 16.03 -2.64
N PRO A 758 24.20 16.74 -2.63
CA PRO A 758 25.46 16.22 -2.08
C PRO A 758 25.39 15.98 -0.56
N ALA A 759 24.37 16.54 0.12
CA ALA A 759 24.14 16.34 1.54
C ALA A 759 23.56 14.96 1.89
N VAL A 760 23.33 14.10 0.89
CA VAL A 760 22.78 12.75 1.06
C VAL A 760 23.88 11.70 0.89
N GLY A 761 24.06 10.81 1.86
CA GLY A 761 24.99 9.66 1.77
C GLY A 761 24.57 8.64 0.71
N GLY A 762 25.49 7.84 0.18
CA GLY A 762 25.22 6.84 -0.88
C GLY A 762 24.09 5.88 -0.53
N ARG A 763 24.21 5.15 0.57
CA ARG A 763 23.19 4.20 1.03
C ARG A 763 21.84 4.81 1.45
N PHE A 764 21.77 6.14 1.63
CA PHE A 764 20.56 6.90 1.98
C PHE A 764 19.95 7.61 0.75
N SER A 765 20.28 7.19 -0.47
CA SER A 765 19.88 7.89 -1.71
C SER A 765 18.69 7.30 -2.44
N ALA A 766 17.99 6.32 -1.86
CA ALA A 766 16.88 5.63 -2.52
C ALA A 766 15.74 6.57 -2.96
N ILE A 767 15.50 7.65 -2.20
CA ILE A 767 14.45 8.64 -2.47
C ILE A 767 14.97 9.92 -3.17
N THR A 768 16.21 9.90 -3.65
CA THR A 768 16.83 10.98 -4.44
C THR A 768 16.71 10.66 -5.94
N PRO A 769 17.24 11.49 -6.87
CA PRO A 769 17.27 11.13 -8.29
C PRO A 769 17.93 9.78 -8.57
N PHE A 770 18.85 9.31 -7.72
CA PHE A 770 19.50 8.00 -7.84
C PHE A 770 18.51 6.81 -7.81
N GLY A 771 17.40 6.90 -7.07
CA GLY A 771 16.38 5.84 -7.06
C GLY A 771 15.12 6.21 -7.83
N VAL A 772 14.66 7.46 -7.73
CA VAL A 772 13.37 7.88 -8.29
C VAL A 772 13.39 7.99 -9.81
N LEU A 773 14.50 8.43 -10.42
CA LEU A 773 14.59 8.48 -11.88
C LEU A 773 14.58 7.06 -12.48
N PRO A 774 15.43 6.10 -12.06
CA PRO A 774 15.36 4.72 -12.55
C PRO A 774 13.97 4.08 -12.38
N ALA A 775 13.31 4.30 -11.23
CA ALA A 775 11.92 3.86 -11.02
C ALA A 775 10.94 4.49 -12.03
N THR A 776 11.12 5.78 -12.33
CA THR A 776 10.31 6.48 -13.33
C THR A 776 10.46 5.85 -14.71
N LEU A 777 11.68 5.45 -15.08
CA LEU A 777 11.95 4.89 -16.40
C LEU A 777 11.27 3.53 -16.63
N ILE A 778 10.99 2.77 -15.57
CA ILE A 778 10.22 1.51 -15.63
C ILE A 778 8.71 1.72 -15.41
N GLY A 779 8.21 2.95 -15.58
CA GLY A 779 6.78 3.26 -15.63
C GLY A 779 6.12 3.58 -14.29
N ILE A 780 6.89 3.68 -13.20
CA ILE A 780 6.36 4.12 -11.90
C ILE A 780 6.22 5.64 -11.92
N ASP A 781 5.04 6.17 -11.63
CA ASP A 781 4.89 7.63 -11.50
C ASP A 781 5.69 8.13 -10.27
N PRO A 782 6.66 9.06 -10.42
CA PRO A 782 7.41 9.60 -9.29
C PRO A 782 6.50 10.23 -8.21
N ALA A 783 5.29 10.67 -8.56
CA ALA A 783 4.32 11.15 -7.58
C ALA A 783 3.88 10.06 -6.59
N ILE A 784 3.73 8.80 -7.03
CA ILE A 784 3.33 7.67 -6.17
C ILE A 784 4.45 7.35 -5.17
N VAL A 785 5.70 7.33 -5.64
CA VAL A 785 6.87 7.11 -4.78
C VAL A 785 6.90 8.14 -3.66
N LEU A 786 6.78 9.42 -4.03
CA LEU A 786 6.85 10.52 -3.08
C LEU A 786 5.64 10.58 -2.17
N GLU A 787 4.44 10.22 -2.63
CA GLU A 787 3.25 10.12 -1.79
C GLU A 787 3.46 9.13 -0.62
N LYS A 788 3.93 7.92 -0.93
CA LYS A 788 4.20 6.87 0.07
C LYS A 788 5.30 7.30 1.05
N VAL A 789 6.38 7.90 0.55
CA VAL A 789 7.47 8.43 1.40
C VAL A 789 7.01 9.59 2.27
N ASN A 790 6.24 10.54 1.72
CA ASN A 790 5.72 11.68 2.48
C ASN A 790 4.81 11.25 3.62
N ALA A 791 4.00 10.22 3.41
CA ALA A 791 3.10 9.69 4.44
C ALA A 791 3.86 9.20 5.67
N ILE A 792 4.95 8.44 5.48
CA ILE A 792 5.77 7.96 6.60
C ILE A 792 6.66 9.07 7.17
N ALA A 793 7.27 9.93 6.32
CA ALA A 793 8.11 11.03 6.77
C ALA A 793 7.36 11.99 7.69
N LYS A 794 6.10 12.33 7.35
CA LYS A 794 5.22 13.17 8.17
C LYS A 794 5.00 12.56 9.56
N LYS A 795 4.77 11.23 9.65
CA LYS A 795 4.62 10.53 10.93
C LYS A 795 5.93 10.49 11.72
N SER A 796 7.06 10.41 11.04
CA SER A 796 8.37 10.35 11.68
C SER A 796 8.84 11.69 12.26
N THR A 797 8.18 12.80 11.94
CA THR A 797 8.56 14.13 12.44
C THR A 797 8.47 14.23 13.98
N PRO A 798 9.28 15.10 14.62
CA PRO A 798 9.26 15.31 16.07
C PRO A 798 7.94 15.85 16.64
N SER A 799 7.01 16.32 15.81
CA SER A 799 5.67 16.73 16.25
C SER A 799 4.77 15.55 16.66
N ASN A 800 5.16 14.32 16.32
CA ASN A 800 4.46 13.11 16.75
C ASN A 800 5.21 12.45 17.92
N PRO A 801 4.50 11.73 18.80
CA PRO A 801 5.14 10.94 19.84
C PRO A 801 6.16 9.95 19.26
N VAL A 802 7.32 9.80 19.92
CA VAL A 802 8.34 8.81 19.49
C VAL A 802 7.75 7.40 19.46
N ALA A 803 6.85 7.10 20.40
CA ALA A 803 6.14 5.83 20.51
C ALA A 803 5.23 5.48 19.33
N SER A 804 4.83 6.43 18.48
CA SER A 804 4.09 6.12 17.24
C SER A 804 4.98 6.09 16.01
N ASN A 805 6.31 6.29 16.17
CA ASN A 805 7.25 6.27 15.06
C ASN A 805 7.69 4.84 14.73
N GLU A 806 7.20 4.35 13.60
CA GLU A 806 7.44 3.01 13.07
C GLU A 806 8.95 2.74 12.82
N GLY A 807 9.69 3.72 12.32
CA GLY A 807 11.15 3.61 12.10
C GLY A 807 11.94 3.60 13.41
N ALA A 808 11.56 4.43 14.38
CA ALA A 808 12.21 4.43 15.71
C ALA A 808 12.00 3.09 16.42
N ALA A 809 10.82 2.49 16.33
CA ALA A 809 10.54 1.18 16.92
C ALA A 809 11.40 0.07 16.33
N LEU A 810 11.50 0.02 15.00
CA LEU A 810 12.39 -0.91 14.31
C LEU A 810 13.86 -0.69 14.71
N GLY A 811 14.30 0.56 14.77
CA GLY A 811 15.66 0.91 15.18
C GLY A 811 15.99 0.53 16.62
N VAL A 812 15.04 0.73 17.55
CA VAL A 812 15.19 0.28 18.95
C VAL A 812 15.24 -1.23 19.04
N TYR A 813 14.41 -1.96 18.29
CA TYR A 813 14.45 -3.42 18.21
C TYR A 813 15.82 -3.90 17.71
N MET A 814 16.28 -3.40 16.57
CA MET A 814 17.57 -3.75 15.96
C MET A 814 18.75 -3.45 16.88
N GLY A 815 18.82 -2.23 17.42
CA GLY A 815 19.92 -1.81 18.30
C GLY A 815 19.91 -2.58 19.62
N THR A 816 18.72 -2.85 20.18
CA THR A 816 18.61 -3.64 21.42
C THR A 816 19.01 -5.10 21.21
N ALA A 817 18.59 -5.71 20.10
CA ALA A 817 19.00 -7.07 19.74
C ALA A 817 20.53 -7.16 19.68
N ALA A 818 21.18 -6.27 18.93
CA ALA A 818 22.64 -6.25 18.80
C ALA A 818 23.36 -6.02 20.14
N LEU A 819 22.86 -5.11 21.00
CA LEU A 819 23.42 -4.88 22.34
C LEU A 819 23.32 -6.12 23.26
N LEU A 820 22.36 -7.01 23.01
CA LEU A 820 22.17 -8.26 23.75
C LEU A 820 22.82 -9.47 23.06
N GLY A 821 23.71 -9.24 22.09
CA GLY A 821 24.43 -10.31 21.38
C GLY A 821 23.61 -10.98 20.28
N ARG A 822 22.46 -10.41 19.89
CA ARG A 822 21.65 -10.82 18.74
C ARG A 822 21.92 -9.93 17.52
N ASP A 823 23.18 -9.89 17.10
CA ASP A 823 23.69 -9.04 16.01
C ASP A 823 23.47 -9.64 14.61
N LYS A 824 23.03 -10.91 14.50
CA LYS A 824 22.72 -11.58 13.22
C LYS A 824 21.26 -11.34 12.87
N PHE A 825 21.03 -10.21 12.19
CA PHE A 825 19.69 -9.72 11.90
C PHE A 825 19.16 -10.32 10.60
N THR A 826 18.23 -11.26 10.73
CA THR A 826 17.71 -12.06 9.61
C THR A 826 16.50 -11.41 8.99
N ILE A 827 16.58 -11.16 7.69
CA ILE A 827 15.52 -10.55 6.90
C ILE A 827 14.75 -11.66 6.21
N LEU A 828 13.46 -11.75 6.51
CA LEU A 828 12.51 -12.64 5.85
C LEU A 828 11.52 -11.79 5.06
N THR A 829 11.24 -12.20 3.84
CA THR A 829 10.26 -11.55 2.97
C THR A 829 9.37 -12.61 2.31
N ASP A 830 8.21 -12.17 1.84
CA ASP A 830 7.50 -12.93 0.81
C ASP A 830 8.24 -12.84 -0.54
N PRO A 831 8.03 -13.80 -1.48
CA PRO A 831 8.75 -13.86 -2.75
C PRO A 831 8.71 -12.57 -3.58
N GLU A 832 7.60 -11.83 -3.52
CA GLU A 832 7.42 -10.58 -4.25
C GLU A 832 8.38 -9.46 -3.79
N LEU A 833 8.97 -9.60 -2.60
CA LEU A 833 9.88 -8.63 -1.98
C LEU A 833 11.29 -9.21 -1.74
N GLU A 834 11.63 -10.38 -2.28
CA GLU A 834 12.92 -11.05 -2.07
C GLU A 834 14.11 -10.12 -2.33
N SER A 835 14.05 -9.27 -3.36
CA SER A 835 15.12 -8.33 -3.71
C SER A 835 15.37 -7.26 -2.64
N PHE A 836 14.41 -6.94 -1.77
CA PHE A 836 14.52 -5.82 -0.84
C PHE A 836 15.66 -5.99 0.17
N GLY A 837 15.93 -7.23 0.60
CA GLY A 837 17.00 -7.54 1.52
C GLY A 837 18.38 -7.09 1.02
N SER A 838 18.62 -7.14 -0.29
CA SER A 838 19.90 -6.75 -0.89
C SER A 838 20.24 -5.27 -0.71
N TRP A 839 19.25 -4.37 -0.66
CA TRP A 839 19.49 -2.96 -0.32
C TRP A 839 19.69 -2.77 1.20
N LEU A 840 18.90 -3.49 2.01
CA LEU A 840 19.04 -3.49 3.46
C LEU A 840 20.42 -3.96 3.91
N GLU A 841 21.04 -4.90 3.18
CA GLU A 841 22.40 -5.35 3.45
C GLU A 841 23.39 -4.18 3.51
N GLN A 842 23.37 -3.32 2.49
CA GLN A 842 24.21 -2.13 2.48
C GLN A 842 23.84 -1.16 3.58
N LEU A 843 22.55 -0.83 3.70
CA LEU A 843 22.09 0.19 4.65
C LEU A 843 22.52 -0.17 6.07
N ILE A 844 22.30 -1.42 6.48
CA ILE A 844 22.54 -1.89 7.85
C ILE A 844 24.04 -2.08 8.10
N ALA A 845 24.73 -2.82 7.24
CA ALA A 845 26.13 -3.20 7.47
C ALA A 845 27.08 -2.00 7.37
N GLU A 846 26.92 -1.13 6.37
CA GLU A 846 27.80 0.05 6.24
C GLU A 846 27.55 1.09 7.32
N SER A 847 26.30 1.24 7.78
CA SER A 847 25.99 2.22 8.82
C SER A 847 26.50 1.78 10.18
N SER A 848 26.29 0.50 10.55
CA SER A 848 26.58 0.00 11.89
C SER A 848 27.97 -0.62 12.08
N GLY A 849 28.58 -1.16 11.01
CA GLY A 849 29.79 -2.00 11.06
C GLY A 849 31.10 -1.24 11.29
N LYS A 850 31.29 -0.68 12.49
CA LYS A 850 32.43 0.20 12.85
C LYS A 850 32.86 -0.01 14.29
N ASN A 851 34.12 0.30 14.57
CA ASN A 851 34.67 0.31 15.94
C ASN A 851 34.47 -1.02 16.69
N GLY A 852 34.52 -2.15 15.99
CA GLY A 852 34.30 -3.48 16.59
C GLY A 852 32.84 -3.79 16.92
N LYS A 853 31.89 -2.95 16.49
CA LYS A 853 30.44 -3.13 16.64
C LYS A 853 29.79 -3.26 15.26
N GLY A 854 28.58 -3.79 15.20
CA GLY A 854 27.81 -3.86 13.96
C GLY A 854 26.63 -4.79 14.05
N ILE A 855 25.71 -4.64 13.10
CA ILE A 855 24.58 -5.53 12.87
C ILE A 855 24.84 -6.18 11.52
N ILE A 856 24.99 -7.52 11.48
CA ILE A 856 25.14 -8.23 10.21
C ILE A 856 23.75 -8.58 9.66
N PRO A 857 23.33 -7.99 8.53
CA PRO A 857 22.10 -8.38 7.86
C PRO A 857 22.29 -9.75 7.19
N ILE A 858 21.33 -10.63 7.38
CA ILE A 858 21.29 -11.96 6.78
C ILE A 858 20.13 -11.97 5.77
N ASP A 859 20.47 -11.85 4.49
CA ASP A 859 19.53 -11.89 3.36
C ASP A 859 19.57 -13.24 2.65
N ILE A 860 18.44 -13.67 2.09
CA ILE A 860 18.27 -14.88 1.25
C ILE A 860 18.97 -16.14 1.78
N GLU A 861 18.99 -16.34 3.11
CA GLU A 861 19.58 -17.54 3.71
C GLU A 861 18.68 -18.76 3.49
N PRO A 862 19.26 -19.92 3.12
CA PRO A 862 18.50 -21.17 3.05
C PRO A 862 17.77 -21.44 4.38
N GLN A 863 16.47 -21.70 4.30
CA GLN A 863 15.68 -22.03 5.47
C GLN A 863 16.09 -23.42 5.99
N THR A 864 16.24 -23.53 7.30
CA THR A 864 16.48 -24.80 8.00
C THR A 864 15.49 -24.96 9.15
N ASP A 865 15.56 -26.08 9.87
CA ASP A 865 14.76 -26.29 11.07
C ASP A 865 14.97 -25.12 12.06
N PRO A 866 13.91 -24.42 12.49
CA PRO A 866 14.01 -23.29 13.41
C PRO A 866 14.80 -23.55 14.69
N SER A 867 14.85 -24.80 15.16
CA SER A 867 15.61 -25.20 16.36
C SER A 867 17.14 -25.21 16.16
N VAL A 868 17.61 -25.17 14.91
CA VAL A 868 19.04 -25.11 14.56
C VAL A 868 19.58 -23.69 14.68
N TYR A 869 18.75 -22.67 14.49
CA TYR A 869 19.20 -21.28 14.63
C TYR A 869 19.68 -21.01 16.06
N ALA A 870 20.91 -20.51 16.16
CA ALA A 870 21.47 -20.10 17.44
C ALA A 870 20.75 -18.87 18.02
N LYS A 871 21.03 -18.58 19.29
CA LYS A 871 20.37 -17.49 20.04
C LYS A 871 20.95 -16.10 19.76
N ASP A 872 21.90 -15.98 18.85
CA ASP A 872 22.48 -14.71 18.35
C ASP A 872 21.65 -14.10 17.21
N ARG A 873 20.49 -14.69 16.92
CA ARG A 873 19.59 -14.27 15.85
C ARG A 873 18.50 -13.34 16.35
N ALA A 874 18.16 -12.36 15.52
CA ALA A 874 16.93 -11.58 15.60
C ALA A 874 16.30 -11.53 14.21
N PHE A 875 14.99 -11.72 14.10
CA PHE A 875 14.31 -11.85 12.83
C PHE A 875 13.37 -10.67 12.57
N VAL A 876 13.36 -10.19 11.33
CA VAL A 876 12.31 -9.31 10.82
C VAL A 876 11.59 -10.03 9.69
N TYR A 877 10.27 -9.92 9.66
CA TYR A 877 9.46 -10.42 8.56
C TYR A 877 8.72 -9.28 7.88
N ILE A 878 9.00 -9.05 6.61
CA ILE A 878 8.35 -8.05 5.77
C ILE A 878 7.28 -8.78 4.95
N GLN A 879 6.06 -8.70 5.46
CA GLN A 879 4.90 -9.43 4.98
C GLN A 879 4.14 -8.63 3.92
N THR A 880 3.83 -9.27 2.80
CA THR A 880 2.82 -8.86 1.82
C THR A 880 1.76 -9.94 1.67
N SER A 881 2.09 -11.04 0.98
CA SER A 881 1.19 -12.16 0.68
C SER A 881 1.05 -13.16 1.84
N GLY A 882 1.96 -13.16 2.83
CA GLY A 882 1.87 -14.01 4.01
C GLY A 882 2.35 -15.44 3.80
N THR A 883 3.22 -15.69 2.81
CA THR A 883 3.73 -17.03 2.47
C THR A 883 4.63 -17.61 3.55
N GLN A 884 5.33 -16.77 4.32
CA GLN A 884 6.25 -17.23 5.38
C GLN A 884 5.58 -17.40 6.76
N CYS A 885 4.28 -17.13 6.92
CA CYS A 885 3.62 -17.11 8.24
C CYS A 885 3.80 -18.42 9.03
N ASP A 886 3.74 -19.58 8.36
CA ASP A 886 3.93 -20.88 9.02
C ASP A 886 5.36 -21.05 9.58
N PHE A 887 6.37 -20.51 8.89
CA PHE A 887 7.75 -20.53 9.34
C PHE A 887 7.97 -19.55 10.51
N ILE A 888 7.36 -18.36 10.45
CA ILE A 888 7.37 -17.40 11.56
C ILE A 888 6.76 -17.99 12.84
N ASP A 889 5.64 -18.69 12.73
CA ASP A 889 5.02 -19.37 13.87
C ASP A 889 5.95 -20.44 14.47
N GLN A 890 6.76 -21.12 13.67
CA GLN A 890 7.73 -22.09 14.16
C GLN A 890 8.92 -21.42 14.85
N LEU A 891 9.44 -20.32 14.30
CA LEU A 891 10.48 -19.50 14.93
C LEU A 891 10.05 -19.00 16.32
N MET A 892 8.83 -18.46 16.41
CA MET A 892 8.28 -18.00 17.69
C MET A 892 8.11 -19.15 18.70
N LYS A 893 7.69 -20.34 18.24
CA LYS A 893 7.55 -21.53 19.11
C LYS A 893 8.87 -21.99 19.73
N VAL A 894 9.98 -21.85 19.00
CA VAL A 894 11.32 -22.17 19.53
C VAL A 894 11.97 -21.00 20.29
N GLY A 895 11.26 -19.89 20.45
CA GLY A 895 11.68 -18.74 21.25
C GLY A 895 12.61 -17.76 20.51
N GLN A 896 12.64 -17.79 19.18
CA GLN A 896 13.36 -16.78 18.40
C GLN A 896 12.53 -15.48 18.33
N PRO A 897 13.17 -14.30 18.54
CA PRO A 897 12.46 -13.04 18.50
C PRO A 897 12.20 -12.62 17.05
N VAL A 898 10.94 -12.34 16.73
CA VAL A 898 10.50 -11.92 15.39
C VAL A 898 9.74 -10.59 15.47
N LEU A 899 10.08 -9.63 14.62
CA LEU A 899 9.26 -8.44 14.38
C LEU A 899 8.62 -8.50 12.99
N THR A 900 7.29 -8.49 12.91
CA THR A 900 6.58 -8.49 11.62
C THR A 900 6.18 -7.07 11.21
N ILE A 901 6.58 -6.69 9.99
CA ILE A 901 6.17 -5.48 9.28
C ILE A 901 5.20 -5.91 8.18
N LYS A 902 4.00 -5.33 8.15
CA LYS A 902 2.98 -5.65 7.14
C LYS A 902 2.87 -4.52 6.12
N LEU A 903 2.94 -4.86 4.84
CA LEU A 903 2.67 -3.96 3.72
C LEU A 903 1.30 -4.31 3.12
N ASN A 904 0.53 -3.31 2.72
CA ASN A 904 -0.81 -3.53 2.16
C ASN A 904 -0.75 -3.80 0.66
N ASP A 905 0.22 -3.19 -0.03
CA ASP A 905 0.44 -3.31 -1.46
C ASP A 905 1.95 -3.20 -1.77
N LEU A 906 2.37 -3.53 -3.00
CA LEU A 906 3.77 -3.39 -3.42
C LEU A 906 4.27 -1.94 -3.37
N PRO A 907 3.47 -0.91 -3.75
CA PRO A 907 3.87 0.49 -3.59
C PRO A 907 4.22 0.91 -2.16
N ASP A 908 3.73 0.25 -1.11
CA ASP A 908 4.17 0.51 0.27
C ASP A 908 5.69 0.29 0.47
N LEU A 909 6.36 -0.47 -0.41
CA LEU A 909 7.83 -0.60 -0.43
C LEU A 909 8.54 0.76 -0.46
N PHE A 910 7.97 1.77 -1.13
CA PHE A 910 8.59 3.09 -1.19
C PHE A 910 8.70 3.76 0.19
N ALA A 911 7.72 3.55 1.06
CA ALA A 911 7.76 4.04 2.43
C ALA A 911 8.84 3.32 3.27
N GLU A 912 9.13 2.04 2.96
CA GLU A 912 10.13 1.27 3.69
C GLU A 912 11.54 1.86 3.53
N PHE A 913 11.92 2.39 2.37
CA PHE A 913 13.23 3.05 2.23
C PHE A 913 13.45 4.11 3.31
N TYR A 914 12.46 4.98 3.55
CA TYR A 914 12.55 6.00 4.60
C TYR A 914 12.43 5.42 6.02
N ARG A 915 11.57 4.41 6.23
CA ARG A 915 11.44 3.74 7.54
C ARG A 915 12.78 3.18 8.01
N TRP A 916 13.46 2.46 7.12
CA TRP A 916 14.70 1.78 7.42
C TRP A 916 15.87 2.74 7.59
N GLU A 917 15.90 3.87 6.87
CA GLU A 917 16.87 4.96 7.08
C GLU A 917 16.74 5.58 8.49
N ILE A 918 15.52 5.81 8.97
CA ILE A 918 15.26 6.22 10.37
C ILE A 918 15.69 5.11 11.33
N ALA A 919 15.31 3.86 11.06
CA ALA A 919 15.58 2.72 11.93
C ALA A 919 17.08 2.51 12.15
N ILE A 920 17.88 2.48 11.09
CA ILE A 920 19.33 2.28 11.23
C ILE A 920 20.00 3.46 11.94
N SER A 921 19.50 4.68 11.72
CA SER A 921 20.00 5.88 12.40
C SER A 921 19.77 5.80 13.92
N VAL A 922 18.59 5.33 14.35
CA VAL A 922 18.25 5.09 15.76
C VAL A 922 19.05 3.91 16.32
N ALA A 923 19.18 2.80 15.60
CA ALA A 923 19.96 1.65 16.03
C ALA A 923 21.44 2.03 16.26
N CYS A 924 22.04 2.80 15.34
CA CYS A 924 23.41 3.28 15.48
C CYS A 924 23.59 4.24 16.66
N SER A 925 22.55 4.99 17.06
CA SER A 925 22.61 5.81 18.28
C SER A 925 22.71 4.96 19.56
N LEU A 926 22.02 3.81 19.60
CA LEU A 926 22.13 2.85 20.71
C LEU A 926 23.48 2.14 20.71
N LEU A 927 24.04 1.86 19.53
CA LEU A 927 25.36 1.26 19.38
C LEU A 927 26.50 2.25 19.58
N GLU A 928 26.22 3.56 19.61
CA GLU A 928 27.22 4.64 19.69
C GLU A 928 28.25 4.57 18.55
N VAL A 929 27.74 4.47 17.32
CA VAL A 929 28.56 4.47 16.09
C VAL A 929 28.05 5.52 15.11
N ASN A 930 28.97 6.13 14.37
CA ASN A 930 28.62 7.06 13.29
C ASN A 930 27.91 6.31 12.16
N ALA A 931 26.62 6.61 11.94
CA ALA A 931 25.83 5.96 10.91
C ALA A 931 26.21 6.38 9.48
N PHE A 932 26.98 7.47 9.29
CA PHE A 932 27.07 8.17 8.00
C PHE A 932 28.45 8.15 7.33
N ASP A 933 29.49 7.71 8.03
CA ASP A 933 30.84 7.49 7.46
C ASP A 933 31.03 6.04 6.98
N GLN A 934 32.22 5.74 6.43
CA GLN A 934 32.61 4.40 5.92
C GLN A 934 34.15 4.23 5.85
N PRO A 935 34.87 4.35 6.98
CA PRO A 935 36.32 4.47 6.95
C PRO A 935 37.05 3.21 6.46
N ASN A 936 36.46 2.01 6.59
CA ASN A 936 37.17 0.74 6.36
C ASN A 936 37.10 0.26 4.91
N VAL A 937 36.15 0.76 4.10
CA VAL A 937 36.07 0.42 2.66
C VAL A 937 37.26 1.03 1.88
N GLN A 938 37.82 2.14 2.37
CA GLN A 938 38.90 2.83 1.67
C GLN A 938 40.20 2.02 1.61
N ASP A 939 40.48 1.15 2.59
CA ASP A 939 41.69 0.31 2.59
C ASP A 939 41.68 -0.71 1.42
N SER A 940 40.55 -1.41 1.23
CA SER A 940 40.38 -2.32 0.09
C SER A 940 40.55 -1.61 -1.26
N LYS A 941 40.05 -0.37 -1.38
CA LYS A 941 40.24 0.46 -2.58
C LYS A 941 41.70 0.80 -2.82
N ASN A 942 42.41 1.24 -1.77
CA ASN A 942 43.83 1.59 -1.87
C ASN A 942 44.68 0.38 -2.27
N ARG A 943 44.41 -0.80 -1.71
CA ARG A 943 45.10 -2.06 -2.07
C ARG A 943 44.80 -2.51 -3.48
N THR A 944 43.55 -2.39 -3.92
CA THR A 944 43.16 -2.66 -5.31
C THR A 944 43.93 -1.77 -6.28
N VAL A 945 44.03 -0.47 -5.99
CA VAL A 945 44.82 0.48 -6.81
C VAL A 945 46.30 0.07 -6.82
N ALA A 946 46.86 -0.33 -5.68
CA ALA A 946 48.24 -0.82 -5.63
C ALA A 946 48.46 -2.08 -6.51
N LYS A 947 47.49 -3.01 -6.53
CA LYS A 947 47.52 -4.21 -7.39
C LYS A 947 47.40 -3.87 -8.87
N ILE A 948 46.53 -2.92 -9.23
CA ILE A 948 46.42 -2.44 -10.62
C ILE A 948 47.74 -1.81 -11.07
N ASN A 949 48.36 -0.96 -10.24
CA ASN A 949 49.65 -0.35 -10.56
C ASN A 949 50.75 -1.40 -10.69
N GLU A 950 50.80 -2.39 -9.80
CA GLU A 950 51.72 -3.52 -9.90
C GLU A 950 51.55 -4.27 -11.22
N TYR A 951 50.32 -4.54 -11.64
CA TYR A 951 50.04 -5.17 -12.92
C TYR A 951 50.51 -4.31 -14.10
N LYS A 952 50.25 -2.99 -14.07
CA LYS A 952 50.70 -2.07 -15.13
C LYS A 952 52.24 -2.01 -15.23
N GLU A 953 52.96 -2.22 -14.14
CA GLU A 953 54.43 -2.25 -14.13
C GLU A 953 55.02 -3.62 -14.54
N LYS A 954 54.44 -4.73 -14.07
CA LYS A 954 55.04 -6.08 -14.18
C LYS A 954 54.34 -7.01 -15.18
N GLY A 955 53.11 -6.68 -15.58
CA GLY A 955 52.24 -7.53 -16.39
C GLY A 955 51.61 -8.72 -15.66
N ILE A 956 51.85 -8.87 -14.35
CA ILE A 956 51.31 -9.96 -13.50
C ILE A 956 50.88 -9.42 -12.13
N LEU A 957 49.87 -10.04 -11.53
CA LEU A 957 49.42 -9.76 -10.16
C LEU A 957 50.12 -10.69 -9.17
N SER A 958 50.72 -10.14 -8.11
CA SER A 958 51.33 -10.96 -7.06
C SER A 958 50.25 -11.55 -6.15
N GLU A 959 50.26 -12.88 -6.00
CA GLU A 959 49.39 -13.62 -5.09
C GLU A 959 50.13 -14.01 -3.78
N PRO A 960 49.41 -14.22 -2.66
CA PRO A 960 49.97 -14.73 -1.42
C PRO A 960 50.55 -16.15 -1.56
N GLU A 961 51.22 -16.64 -0.51
CA GLU A 961 51.70 -18.03 -0.48
C GLU A 961 50.54 -19.04 -0.46
N VAL A 962 50.66 -20.09 -1.27
CA VAL A 962 49.67 -21.17 -1.36
C VAL A 962 49.82 -22.09 -0.15
N LEU A 963 48.74 -22.26 0.62
CA LEU A 963 48.70 -23.21 1.74
C LEU A 963 48.41 -24.63 1.26
N TRP A 964 47.52 -24.78 0.27
CA TRP A 964 47.02 -26.06 -0.20
C TRP A 964 46.70 -26.01 -1.69
N GLU A 965 47.04 -27.08 -2.42
CA GLU A 965 46.76 -27.21 -3.86
C GLU A 965 46.49 -28.66 -4.25
N LYS A 966 45.28 -28.97 -4.75
CA LYS A 966 44.89 -30.23 -5.39
C LYS A 966 43.71 -30.02 -6.34
N ASP A 967 43.50 -30.94 -7.29
CA ASP A 967 42.38 -30.94 -8.24
C ASP A 967 42.21 -29.64 -9.05
N GLY A 968 43.31 -28.89 -9.23
CA GLY A 968 43.31 -27.58 -9.90
C GLY A 968 42.77 -26.42 -9.04
N VAL A 969 42.52 -26.66 -7.75
CA VAL A 969 42.11 -25.66 -6.77
C VAL A 969 43.30 -25.26 -5.89
N LYS A 970 43.51 -23.95 -5.71
CA LYS A 970 44.54 -23.40 -4.82
C LYS A 970 43.88 -22.66 -3.66
N VAL A 971 44.41 -22.83 -2.45
CA VAL A 971 43.91 -22.15 -1.27
C VAL A 971 45.00 -21.35 -0.59
N PHE A 972 44.66 -20.10 -0.29
CA PHE A 972 45.45 -19.13 0.43
C PHE A 972 44.78 -18.87 1.77
N TYR A 973 45.58 -18.60 2.81
CA TYR A 973 45.10 -18.63 4.18
C TYR A 973 45.62 -17.43 4.97
N SER A 974 44.71 -16.81 5.72
CA SER A 974 44.97 -15.68 6.61
C SER A 974 44.52 -16.03 8.01
N LEU A 975 45.46 -16.45 8.86
CA LEU A 975 45.32 -16.39 10.32
C LEU A 975 46.63 -15.90 10.93
N ALA A 976 46.54 -15.17 12.04
CA ALA A 976 47.70 -14.66 12.76
C ALA A 976 48.67 -15.81 13.13
N GLU A 977 49.98 -15.59 13.01
CA GLU A 977 51.01 -16.65 13.18
C GLU A 977 50.96 -17.38 14.53
N ALA A 978 50.39 -16.78 15.58
CA ALA A 978 50.21 -17.43 16.88
C ALA A 978 48.96 -18.32 16.98
N ALA A 979 48.04 -18.22 16.01
CA ALA A 979 46.77 -18.93 16.00
C ALA A 979 46.91 -20.31 15.31
N ASN A 980 47.12 -21.32 16.15
CA ASN A 980 46.93 -22.74 15.87
C ASN A 980 47.68 -23.29 14.64
N GLU A 981 49.01 -23.40 14.74
CA GLU A 981 49.85 -24.23 13.85
C GLU A 981 49.26 -25.64 13.58
N THR A 982 48.52 -26.18 14.55
CA THR A 982 47.75 -27.42 14.41
C THR A 982 46.73 -27.35 13.28
N LEU A 983 45.89 -26.31 13.24
CA LEU A 983 44.89 -26.13 12.20
C LEU A 983 45.53 -25.96 10.81
N LYS A 984 46.62 -25.18 10.73
CA LYS A 984 47.36 -25.01 9.47
C LYS A 984 47.84 -26.35 8.91
N LYS A 985 48.34 -27.25 9.77
CA LYS A 985 48.73 -28.62 9.40
C LYS A 985 47.54 -29.48 8.99
N GLU A 986 46.42 -29.38 9.70
CA GLU A 986 45.19 -30.14 9.38
C GLU A 986 44.58 -29.72 8.04
N LEU A 987 44.59 -28.42 7.75
CA LEU A 987 44.17 -27.84 6.47
C LEU A 987 45.08 -28.29 5.33
N ALA A 988 46.41 -28.21 5.50
CA ALA A 988 47.37 -28.69 4.52
C ALA A 988 47.22 -30.21 4.23
N ALA A 989 46.71 -30.98 5.18
CA ALA A 989 46.45 -32.41 5.04
C ALA A 989 45.11 -32.78 4.40
N ALA A 990 44.24 -31.82 4.06
CA ALA A 990 42.95 -32.10 3.42
C ALA A 990 43.11 -32.87 2.10
N LYS A 991 42.22 -33.84 1.83
CA LYS A 991 42.30 -34.70 0.64
C LYS A 991 41.68 -34.05 -0.60
N ASN A 992 40.64 -33.25 -0.42
CA ASN A 992 39.91 -32.55 -1.48
C ASN A 992 39.38 -31.19 -0.98
N PRO A 993 38.85 -30.32 -1.87
CA PRO A 993 38.37 -28.99 -1.47
C PRO A 993 37.23 -29.01 -0.44
N ALA A 994 36.33 -30.00 -0.50
CA ALA A 994 35.22 -30.13 0.44
C ALA A 994 35.72 -30.44 1.87
N GLU A 995 36.69 -31.35 2.01
CA GLU A 995 37.33 -31.64 3.30
C GLU A 995 38.08 -30.42 3.83
N PHE A 996 38.74 -29.65 2.95
CA PHE A 996 39.42 -28.42 3.35
C PHE A 996 38.44 -27.43 3.98
N ILE A 997 37.32 -27.13 3.31
CA ILE A 997 36.29 -26.22 3.82
C ILE A 997 35.72 -26.76 5.13
N SER A 998 35.36 -28.04 5.18
CA SER A 998 34.81 -28.65 6.38
C SER A 998 35.74 -28.51 7.59
N LYS A 999 37.06 -28.70 7.39
CA LYS A 999 38.08 -28.47 8.43
C LYS A 999 38.23 -27.00 8.78
N PHE A 1000 38.25 -26.10 7.81
CA PHE A 1000 38.35 -24.66 8.07
C PHE A 1000 37.16 -24.16 8.91
N LEU A 1001 35.95 -24.63 8.62
CA LEU A 1001 34.74 -24.26 9.34
C LEU A 1001 34.70 -24.72 10.81
N THR A 1002 35.59 -25.62 11.24
CA THR A 1002 35.69 -26.01 12.66
C THR A 1002 36.11 -24.86 13.58
N ILE A 1003 36.62 -23.76 13.02
CA ILE A 1003 36.94 -22.55 13.78
C ILE A 1003 35.72 -21.66 14.09
N ALA A 1004 34.58 -21.94 13.45
CA ALA A 1004 33.38 -21.14 13.61
C ALA A 1004 32.61 -21.58 14.87
N ASN A 1005 32.32 -20.62 15.74
CA ASN A 1005 31.58 -20.85 16.98
C ASN A 1005 30.10 -20.47 16.80
N SER A 1006 29.21 -21.46 16.82
CA SER A 1006 27.76 -21.21 16.74
C SER A 1006 27.27 -20.36 17.92
N GLY A 1007 26.45 -19.35 17.64
CA GLY A 1007 25.94 -18.39 18.62
C GLY A 1007 26.88 -17.21 18.90
N GLU A 1008 28.04 -17.16 18.25
CA GLU A 1008 28.96 -16.02 18.31
C GLU A 1008 29.35 -15.55 16.92
N ASP A 1009 29.68 -16.49 16.03
CA ASP A 1009 30.24 -16.23 14.71
C ASP A 1009 29.20 -16.26 13.58
N TYR A 1010 29.55 -15.62 12.46
CA TYR A 1010 28.90 -15.82 11.16
C TYR A 1010 29.94 -16.22 10.11
N VAL A 1011 29.48 -16.93 9.08
CA VAL A 1011 30.31 -17.34 7.93
C VAL A 1011 29.91 -16.52 6.70
N ALA A 1012 30.87 -15.85 6.08
CA ALA A 1012 30.64 -15.04 4.88
C ALA A 1012 31.28 -15.68 3.64
N ILE A 1013 30.46 -15.91 2.62
CA ILE A 1013 30.90 -16.37 1.30
C ILE A 1013 30.99 -15.15 0.39
N ASN A 1014 32.22 -14.80 0.00
CA ASN A 1014 32.53 -13.64 -0.82
C ASN A 1014 33.00 -14.13 -2.20
N ALA A 1015 32.12 -14.13 -3.19
CA ALA A 1015 32.37 -14.74 -4.50
C ALA A 1015 32.69 -13.69 -5.57
N TYR A 1016 33.90 -13.71 -6.13
CA TYR A 1016 34.25 -13.02 -7.37
C TYR A 1016 34.06 -14.01 -8.51
N LEU A 1017 32.79 -14.17 -8.87
CA LEU A 1017 32.25 -15.11 -9.85
C LEU A 1017 31.08 -14.42 -10.57
N PRO A 1018 30.71 -14.87 -11.79
CA PRO A 1018 29.57 -14.31 -12.50
C PRO A 1018 28.27 -14.46 -11.69
N ARG A 1019 27.58 -13.35 -11.45
CA ARG A 1019 26.28 -13.31 -10.77
C ARG A 1019 25.17 -13.63 -11.75
N ASN A 1020 24.81 -14.91 -11.82
CA ASN A 1020 23.66 -15.42 -12.56
C ASN A 1020 22.94 -16.50 -11.74
N GLU A 1021 21.79 -16.96 -12.21
CA GLU A 1021 20.95 -17.92 -11.48
C GLU A 1021 21.67 -19.25 -11.19
N ASP A 1022 22.43 -19.79 -12.14
CA ASP A 1022 23.19 -21.03 -11.96
C ASP A 1022 24.27 -20.89 -10.88
N MET A 1023 25.01 -19.78 -10.90
CA MET A 1023 26.03 -19.50 -9.91
C MET A 1023 25.42 -19.26 -8.52
N LEU A 1024 24.34 -18.49 -8.45
CA LEU A 1024 23.60 -18.25 -7.22
C LEU A 1024 23.11 -19.58 -6.62
N HIS A 1025 22.51 -20.45 -7.42
CA HIS A 1025 22.03 -21.76 -6.96
C HIS A 1025 23.17 -22.65 -6.40
N LYS A 1026 24.32 -22.69 -7.08
CA LYS A 1026 25.50 -23.43 -6.62
C LYS A 1026 26.05 -22.90 -5.30
N LEU A 1027 26.13 -21.58 -5.17
CA LEU A 1027 26.63 -20.93 -3.96
C LEU A 1027 25.63 -21.00 -2.80
N GLN A 1028 24.32 -20.98 -3.09
CA GLN A 1028 23.27 -21.24 -2.09
C GLN A 1028 23.32 -22.68 -1.58
N SER A 1029 23.60 -23.66 -2.45
CA SER A 1029 23.83 -25.05 -2.03
C SER A 1029 25.05 -25.18 -1.09
N LEU A 1030 26.12 -24.43 -1.38
CA LEU A 1030 27.28 -24.35 -0.49
C LEU A 1030 26.92 -23.71 0.84
N ARG A 1031 26.21 -22.57 0.80
CA ARG A 1031 25.73 -21.84 1.97
C ARG A 1031 24.87 -22.71 2.87
N GLU A 1032 23.97 -23.51 2.29
CA GLU A 1032 23.10 -24.44 3.03
C GLU A 1032 23.91 -25.53 3.75
N GLU A 1033 24.91 -26.14 3.11
CA GLU A 1033 25.77 -27.15 3.75
C GLU A 1033 26.60 -26.51 4.88
N ILE A 1034 27.10 -25.28 4.70
CA ILE A 1034 27.81 -24.53 5.74
C ILE A 1034 26.90 -24.26 6.94
N LEU A 1035 25.67 -23.80 6.69
CA LEU A 1035 24.67 -23.57 7.73
C LEU A 1035 24.37 -24.86 8.51
N LYS A 1036 24.16 -25.99 7.80
CA LYS A 1036 23.94 -27.30 8.42
C LYS A 1036 25.14 -27.79 9.25
N GLN A 1037 26.36 -27.55 8.76
CA GLN A 1037 27.58 -28.00 9.44
C GLN A 1037 27.87 -27.17 10.69
N THR A 1038 27.67 -25.85 10.63
CA THR A 1038 28.17 -24.91 11.65
C THR A 1038 27.09 -24.37 12.58
N ALA A 1039 25.82 -24.41 12.16
CA ALA A 1039 24.72 -23.69 12.79
C ALA A 1039 25.01 -22.18 13.01
N CYS A 1040 25.99 -21.63 12.30
CA CYS A 1040 26.30 -20.20 12.30
C CYS A 1040 25.44 -19.51 11.24
N ALA A 1041 25.13 -18.23 11.48
CA ALA A 1041 24.56 -17.41 10.43
C ALA A 1041 25.50 -17.38 9.22
N THR A 1042 24.94 -17.40 8.02
CA THR A 1042 25.70 -17.39 6.78
C THR A 1042 25.33 -16.18 5.92
N THR A 1043 26.27 -15.60 5.19
CA THR A 1043 26.02 -14.55 4.19
C THR A 1043 26.65 -14.94 2.86
N LEU A 1044 26.10 -14.43 1.76
CA LEU A 1044 26.60 -14.67 0.41
C LEU A 1044 26.60 -13.35 -0.36
N GLY A 1045 27.78 -12.86 -0.73
CA GLY A 1045 27.96 -11.64 -1.49
C GLY A 1045 28.75 -11.88 -2.78
N PHE A 1046 28.31 -11.28 -3.88
CA PHE A 1046 29.07 -11.24 -5.13
C PHE A 1046 30.01 -10.03 -5.15
N GLY A 1047 31.25 -10.24 -5.54
CA GLY A 1047 32.28 -9.20 -5.68
C GLY A 1047 32.18 -8.51 -7.04
N PRO A 1048 32.62 -7.24 -7.14
CA PRO A 1048 33.02 -6.33 -6.07
C PRO A 1048 31.83 -5.71 -5.29
N ARG A 1049 30.57 -5.99 -5.66
CA ARG A 1049 29.36 -5.41 -5.05
C ARG A 1049 29.35 -5.47 -3.51
N PHE A 1050 29.65 -6.62 -2.91
CA PHE A 1050 29.64 -6.73 -1.44
C PHE A 1050 30.67 -5.81 -0.75
N GLN A 1051 31.75 -5.41 -1.44
CA GLN A 1051 32.72 -4.46 -0.88
C GLN A 1051 32.09 -3.10 -0.60
N HIS A 1052 31.07 -2.74 -1.38
CA HIS A 1052 30.23 -1.54 -1.23
C HIS A 1052 28.89 -1.87 -0.56
N SER A 1053 28.84 -2.93 0.25
CA SER A 1053 27.75 -3.22 1.19
C SER A 1053 28.32 -3.75 2.52
N THR A 1054 28.40 -5.07 2.68
CA THR A 1054 28.86 -5.72 3.92
C THR A 1054 30.36 -5.57 4.16
N GLY A 1055 31.13 -5.17 3.14
CA GLY A 1055 32.57 -4.94 3.20
C GLY A 1055 33.01 -3.99 4.31
N GLN A 1056 32.25 -2.94 4.62
CA GLN A 1056 32.53 -2.06 5.75
C GLN A 1056 32.52 -2.84 7.08
N LEU A 1057 31.49 -3.65 7.31
CA LEU A 1057 31.34 -4.47 8.52
C LEU A 1057 32.37 -5.59 8.59
N HIS A 1058 32.69 -6.24 7.47
CA HIS A 1058 33.69 -7.32 7.43
C HIS A 1058 35.05 -6.89 7.98
N LYS A 1059 35.43 -5.62 7.79
CA LYS A 1059 36.70 -5.06 8.30
C LYS A 1059 36.52 -4.24 9.59
N GLY A 1060 35.46 -3.45 9.70
CA GLY A 1060 35.25 -2.50 10.80
C GLY A 1060 34.42 -3.04 11.98
N GLY A 1061 33.64 -4.10 11.78
CA GLY A 1061 32.78 -4.70 12.80
C GLY A 1061 33.50 -5.63 13.77
N ALA A 1062 32.75 -6.33 14.62
CA ALA A 1062 33.29 -7.30 15.58
C ALA A 1062 34.11 -8.40 14.89
N ASN A 1063 35.10 -8.99 15.57
CA ASN A 1063 35.92 -10.09 15.01
C ASN A 1063 35.24 -11.47 15.08
N ASN A 1064 33.95 -11.50 14.74
CA ASN A 1064 33.10 -12.68 14.75
C ASN A 1064 32.74 -13.19 13.34
N GLY A 1065 33.46 -12.74 12.31
CA GLY A 1065 33.30 -13.22 10.93
C GLY A 1065 34.35 -14.27 10.56
N VAL A 1066 33.90 -15.33 9.88
CA VAL A 1066 34.72 -16.35 9.21
C VAL A 1066 34.51 -16.24 7.70
N PHE A 1067 35.55 -15.92 6.95
CA PHE A 1067 35.42 -15.50 5.55
C PHE A 1067 35.95 -16.56 4.58
N ILE A 1068 35.13 -16.89 3.59
CA ILE A 1068 35.48 -17.75 2.45
C ILE A 1068 35.38 -16.89 1.19
N GLN A 1069 36.53 -16.42 0.69
CA GLN A 1069 36.61 -15.73 -0.58
C GLN A 1069 36.78 -16.76 -1.70
N ILE A 1070 35.92 -16.72 -2.72
CA ILE A 1070 35.97 -17.65 -3.85
C ILE A 1070 36.28 -16.85 -5.11
N VAL A 1071 37.25 -17.31 -5.89
CA VAL A 1071 37.60 -16.75 -7.20
C VAL A 1071 37.73 -17.89 -8.21
N ALA A 1072 37.60 -17.58 -9.49
CA ALA A 1072 37.90 -18.51 -10.59
C ALA A 1072 38.59 -17.78 -11.74
N ASN A 1073 39.05 -18.54 -12.73
CA ASN A 1073 39.42 -17.96 -14.02
C ASN A 1073 38.15 -17.66 -14.80
N SER A 1074 38.09 -16.47 -15.42
CA SER A 1074 37.04 -16.22 -16.38
C SER A 1074 37.25 -17.03 -17.66
N HIS A 1075 36.18 -17.61 -18.19
CA HIS A 1075 36.18 -18.30 -19.49
C HIS A 1075 36.29 -17.33 -20.68
N THR A 1076 35.82 -16.10 -20.49
CA THR A 1076 35.79 -15.03 -21.49
C THR A 1076 36.27 -13.75 -20.86
N ASP A 1077 37.14 -13.02 -21.54
CA ASP A 1077 37.70 -11.77 -21.02
C ASP A 1077 37.59 -10.66 -22.07
N VAL A 1078 37.60 -9.42 -21.61
CA VAL A 1078 37.43 -8.25 -22.47
C VAL A 1078 38.27 -7.08 -21.97
N GLU A 1079 38.88 -6.36 -22.91
CA GLU A 1079 39.72 -5.19 -22.61
C GLU A 1079 38.89 -4.03 -22.08
N ILE A 1080 39.42 -3.31 -21.10
CA ILE A 1080 38.89 -2.02 -20.66
C ILE A 1080 39.55 -0.94 -21.53
N PRO A 1081 38.80 -0.20 -22.36
CA PRO A 1081 39.38 0.81 -23.23
C PRO A 1081 40.25 1.82 -22.48
N ASN A 1082 41.44 2.10 -23.00
CA ASN A 1082 42.40 3.07 -22.47
C ASN A 1082 43.05 2.75 -21.11
N GLU A 1083 42.72 1.61 -20.47
CA GLU A 1083 43.25 1.26 -19.15
C GLU A 1083 44.46 0.31 -19.18
N GLY A 1084 44.73 -0.34 -20.32
CA GLY A 1084 45.87 -1.26 -20.47
C GLY A 1084 45.72 -2.56 -19.65
N MET A 1085 44.49 -2.93 -19.32
CA MET A 1085 44.13 -4.14 -18.60
C MET A 1085 42.73 -4.63 -19.02
N THR A 1086 42.39 -5.85 -18.65
CA THR A 1086 41.07 -6.46 -18.91
C THR A 1086 40.18 -6.43 -17.67
N PHE A 1087 38.89 -6.71 -17.85
CA PHE A 1087 37.95 -6.86 -16.73
C PHE A 1087 38.32 -8.03 -15.81
N ALA A 1088 38.83 -9.16 -16.32
CA ALA A 1088 39.29 -10.25 -15.44
C ALA A 1088 40.49 -9.85 -14.57
N VAL A 1089 41.39 -9.01 -15.09
CA VAL A 1089 42.51 -8.46 -14.30
C VAL A 1089 42.00 -7.51 -13.22
N LEU A 1090 41.04 -6.64 -13.55
CA LEU A 1090 40.41 -5.72 -12.59
C LEU A 1090 39.71 -6.48 -11.46
N GLU A 1091 38.88 -7.48 -11.79
CA GLU A 1091 38.19 -8.31 -10.82
C GLU A 1091 39.18 -9.06 -9.90
N ARG A 1092 40.23 -9.67 -10.48
CA ARG A 1092 41.26 -10.37 -9.69
C ARG A 1092 42.05 -9.42 -8.79
N ALA A 1093 42.33 -8.20 -9.24
CA ALA A 1093 42.96 -7.16 -8.42
C ALA A 1093 42.07 -6.73 -7.25
N GLN A 1094 40.75 -6.60 -7.48
CA GLN A 1094 39.77 -6.30 -6.44
C GLN A 1094 39.66 -7.42 -5.40
N ALA A 1095 39.64 -8.69 -5.84
CA ALA A 1095 39.62 -9.85 -4.95
C ALA A 1095 40.86 -9.90 -4.06
N LEU A 1096 42.04 -9.70 -4.63
CA LEU A 1096 43.30 -9.64 -3.87
C LEU A 1096 43.33 -8.46 -2.90
N GLY A 1097 42.94 -7.26 -3.34
CA GLY A 1097 42.91 -6.08 -2.48
C GLY A 1097 41.96 -6.22 -1.28
N ASP A 1098 40.82 -6.88 -1.48
CA ASP A 1098 39.88 -7.23 -0.41
C ASP A 1098 40.45 -8.27 0.57
N PHE A 1099 41.07 -9.34 0.06
CA PHE A 1099 41.69 -10.38 0.89
C PHE A 1099 42.84 -9.83 1.74
N GLU A 1100 43.69 -8.98 1.15
CA GLU A 1100 44.77 -8.30 1.87
C GLU A 1100 44.25 -7.32 2.93
N ALA A 1101 43.09 -6.68 2.71
CA ALA A 1101 42.46 -5.84 3.72
C ALA A 1101 41.93 -6.68 4.91
N LEU A 1102 41.35 -7.85 4.64
CA LEU A 1102 40.93 -8.79 5.70
C LEU A 1102 42.14 -9.30 6.50
N MET A 1103 43.24 -9.63 5.82
CA MET A 1103 44.51 -10.00 6.46
C MET A 1103 45.05 -8.90 7.36
N ALA A 1104 45.08 -7.66 6.88
CA ALA A 1104 45.66 -6.53 7.61
C ALA A 1104 44.98 -6.24 8.95
N VAL A 1105 43.70 -6.63 9.09
CA VAL A 1105 42.94 -6.51 10.34
C VAL A 1105 42.72 -7.87 11.04
N ASN A 1106 43.55 -8.87 10.70
CA ASN A 1106 43.57 -10.21 11.32
C ASN A 1106 42.24 -10.95 11.30
N ARG A 1107 41.50 -10.88 10.19
CA ARG A 1107 40.28 -11.70 10.01
C ARG A 1107 40.63 -13.15 9.73
N ARG A 1108 39.75 -14.05 10.18
CA ARG A 1108 39.79 -15.49 9.89
C ARG A 1108 39.29 -15.71 8.46
N ALA A 1109 40.21 -15.76 7.50
CA ALA A 1109 39.85 -15.76 6.09
C ALA A 1109 40.64 -16.81 5.29
N VAL A 1110 39.95 -17.45 4.35
CA VAL A 1110 40.56 -18.23 3.27
C VAL A 1110 40.16 -17.66 1.93
N ARG A 1111 41.08 -17.70 0.97
CA ARG A 1111 40.80 -17.46 -0.44
C ARG A 1111 40.98 -18.75 -1.21
N ILE A 1112 39.96 -19.15 -1.95
CA ILE A 1112 39.91 -20.37 -2.74
C ILE A 1112 39.88 -19.97 -4.22
N ASP A 1113 40.97 -20.22 -4.94
CA ASP A 1113 41.03 -20.10 -6.40
C ASP A 1113 40.65 -21.45 -7.02
N LEU A 1114 39.47 -21.47 -7.65
CA LEU A 1114 38.91 -22.65 -8.30
C LEU A 1114 39.59 -22.98 -9.64
N GLY A 1115 40.44 -22.09 -10.16
CA GLY A 1115 40.96 -22.21 -11.52
C GLY A 1115 39.80 -22.30 -12.52
N ASN A 1116 39.69 -23.43 -13.22
CA ASN A 1116 38.61 -23.69 -14.18
C ASN A 1116 37.50 -24.60 -13.62
N GLN A 1117 37.49 -24.88 -12.31
CA GLN A 1117 36.50 -25.75 -11.67
C GLN A 1117 35.21 -25.00 -11.33
N SER A 1118 34.09 -25.71 -11.33
CA SER A 1118 32.81 -25.20 -10.79
C SER A 1118 32.85 -25.16 -9.26
N PRO A 1119 32.19 -24.19 -8.59
CA PRO A 1119 32.05 -24.17 -7.13
C PRO A 1119 31.45 -25.45 -6.53
N SER A 1120 30.73 -26.25 -7.33
CA SER A 1120 30.24 -27.57 -6.89
C SER A 1120 31.36 -28.51 -6.43
N ILE A 1121 32.62 -28.30 -6.83
CA ILE A 1121 33.76 -29.07 -6.32
C ILE A 1121 33.94 -28.93 -4.80
N LEU A 1122 33.49 -27.81 -4.23
CA LEU A 1122 33.52 -27.53 -2.79
C LEU A 1122 32.53 -28.38 -1.99
N LEU A 1123 31.62 -29.08 -2.67
CA LEU A 1123 30.64 -29.99 -2.06
C LEU A 1123 30.92 -31.48 -2.36
N LYS A 1124 31.87 -31.79 -3.24
CA LYS A 1124 32.19 -33.17 -3.65
C LYS A 1124 33.08 -33.84 -2.60
N LYS A 1125 32.48 -34.73 -1.80
CA LYS A 1125 33.15 -35.50 -0.74
C LYS A 1125 34.03 -36.61 -1.28
#